data_AF-A0A7Y5DZL2-F1
#
_entry.id   AF-A0A7Y5DZL2-F1
#
_cell.length_a   1.000
_cell.length_b   1.000
_cell.length_c   1.000
_cell.angle_alpha   90.00
_cell.angle_beta   90.00
_cell.angle_gamma   90.00
#
_symmetry.space_group_name_H-M   'P 1'
#
loop_
_entity.id
_entity.type
_entity.pdbx_description
1 polymer ?
#
loop_
_entity_poly.entity_id
_entity_poly.type
_entity_poly.pdbx_seq_one_letter_code
_entity_poly.pdbx_strand_id
1 'polypeptide(L)'
;MRIPSTLPWRPWLLALLTMGAAGSGCAPAMIAPGETLVVVDTDLPVPDVVEAVRLDVYADDGTWLSSRDVDVAEASQWPLSFGVAAPEGPARVLVRVRAYPMGRVHDYTGAARSAPARKHEESVAAASVGELCAHLPELPVGGATTLLLGEAPITGPKDDGGCSNDAGAFPVRAGAGAAQVRIETAGTYRFEVVGAVPVDFYFPLFLRRDCTETASEIACARGYRDVRTMSPVSVLETALEPGTYTLLTTHFVPNQSAQVVVRATAVGAPLLDAGPPSASPPSVLRRAWPRLIRDGRDETPPREPREEVSTEAFAFVDVAPDAVHNVRVVLGGDCVGKAARVPAISDRRLDVAGILACEAGRLVSPHQLSASAGVGGRAASTLLGTFAKGAPCAPARDGRICTPGGMMLFGSALFDGMGDTSTTPERVVRVPTFYVDKDEFSVADFRAARASGYVVPPGAYVVGNEGPLPTGYAPPVNPRVSGPASFRDLDARRLCTYSKANLNRDDMPLNCVTWPVARELCRRRGGELPTEVAWEYGARKAGRARATLYPWGNEDPTCDSAVYDRVLLGPGTGSCAPRKDLEGPQSRRVASGDVTPLGVRNLAGSVAEWTLDSFAPYTQSCWLGAPVDGARCDLADEPYRTFRGASYASPGPSLASPLRDRLAAMDPSPGIGFRCVYPSP
;
A
#
# COMPACT_ATOMS: atom_id res chain seq x y z
N MET A 1 1.10 26.22 -40.97
CA MET A 1 2.38 25.92 -41.64
C MET A 1 2.42 24.42 -41.88
N ARG A 2 2.68 23.99 -43.13
CA ARG A 2 2.51 22.61 -43.61
C ARG A 2 3.49 21.64 -42.94
N ILE A 3 2.98 20.47 -42.55
CA ILE A 3 3.75 19.29 -42.14
C ILE A 3 4.36 18.66 -43.41
N PRO A 4 5.67 18.34 -43.46
CA PRO A 4 6.23 17.55 -44.54
C PRO A 4 6.11 16.05 -44.24
N SER A 5 5.49 15.36 -45.18
CA SER A 5 5.39 13.90 -45.33
C SER A 5 6.57 13.35 -46.15
N THR A 6 7.30 12.38 -45.62
CA THR A 6 8.11 11.36 -46.34
C THR A 6 8.25 10.19 -45.33
N LEU A 7 8.02 8.90 -45.58
CA LEU A 7 8.37 7.98 -46.68
C LEU A 7 7.68 6.60 -46.37
N PRO A 8 7.71 5.57 -47.24
CA PRO A 8 6.64 5.19 -48.14
C PRO A 8 5.89 3.89 -47.76
N TRP A 9 4.61 3.83 -48.14
CA TRP A 9 3.83 2.59 -48.25
C TRP A 9 4.26 1.79 -49.49
N ARG A 10 4.48 0.47 -49.33
CA ARG A 10 4.55 -0.48 -50.45
C ARG A 10 3.16 -1.11 -50.64
N PRO A 11 2.56 -1.08 -51.84
CA PRO A 11 1.31 -1.78 -52.11
C PRO A 11 1.63 -3.26 -52.36
N TRP A 12 0.88 -4.14 -51.69
CA TRP A 12 0.89 -5.56 -52.00
C TRP A 12 0.10 -5.80 -53.30
N LEU A 13 0.65 -6.68 -54.14
CA LEU A 13 0.14 -7.06 -55.45
C LEU A 13 -1.30 -7.59 -55.41
N LEU A 14 -2.16 -7.07 -56.29
CA LEU A 14 -3.35 -7.79 -56.76
C LEU A 14 -2.90 -8.96 -57.64
N ALA A 15 -3.18 -10.20 -57.23
CA ALA A 15 -3.17 -11.35 -58.11
C ALA A 15 -4.54 -11.49 -58.78
N LEU A 16 -4.59 -11.23 -60.10
CA LEU A 16 -5.70 -11.59 -60.98
C LEU A 16 -5.72 -13.11 -61.16
N LEU A 17 -6.79 -13.76 -60.70
CA LEU A 17 -7.09 -15.16 -61.01
C LEU A 17 -7.64 -15.25 -62.44
N THR A 18 -6.84 -15.80 -63.35
CA THR A 18 -7.28 -16.28 -64.66
C THR A 18 -7.97 -17.64 -64.51
N MET A 19 -9.19 -17.75 -65.05
CA MET A 19 -9.89 -19.02 -65.22
C MET A 19 -9.12 -19.92 -66.20
N GLY A 20 -8.75 -21.12 -65.74
CA GLY A 20 -8.11 -22.18 -66.53
C GLY A 20 -8.59 -23.56 -66.09
N ALA A 21 -9.14 -24.29 -67.06
CA ALA A 21 -9.83 -25.58 -67.02
C ALA A 21 -9.38 -26.68 -66.03
N ALA A 22 -10.41 -27.31 -65.44
CA ALA A 22 -10.60 -28.74 -65.22
C ALA A 22 -9.37 -29.62 -64.89
N GLY A 23 -9.08 -29.74 -63.60
CA GLY A 23 -8.50 -30.94 -63.00
C GLY A 23 -9.43 -31.42 -61.89
N SER A 24 -10.01 -32.61 -62.05
CA SER A 24 -10.79 -33.28 -61.01
C SER A 24 -9.87 -33.76 -59.90
N GLY A 25 -9.58 -32.86 -58.95
CA GLY A 25 -9.05 -33.20 -57.64
C GLY A 25 -9.87 -32.44 -56.61
N CYS A 26 -10.49 -33.14 -55.66
CA CYS A 26 -11.04 -32.52 -54.47
C CYS A 26 -9.91 -31.80 -53.74
N ALA A 27 -9.73 -30.50 -53.98
CA ALA A 27 -9.08 -29.65 -53.02
C ALA A 27 -9.99 -29.64 -51.77
N PRO A 28 -9.50 -29.96 -50.56
CA PRO A 28 -10.29 -29.72 -49.37
C PRO A 28 -10.69 -28.25 -49.38
N ALA A 29 -11.98 -27.97 -49.17
CA ALA A 29 -12.46 -26.61 -49.00
C ALA A 29 -11.56 -25.92 -47.98
N MET A 30 -10.93 -24.80 -48.35
CA MET A 30 -10.22 -23.97 -47.38
C MET A 30 -11.29 -23.43 -46.44
N ILE A 31 -11.48 -24.10 -45.31
CA ILE A 31 -12.31 -23.63 -44.21
C ILE A 31 -11.68 -22.32 -43.77
N ALA A 32 -12.44 -21.22 -43.83
CA ALA A 32 -11.95 -19.97 -43.28
C ALA A 32 -11.72 -20.19 -41.78
N PRO A 33 -10.57 -19.82 -41.21
CA PRO A 33 -10.34 -19.99 -39.79
C PRO A 33 -11.47 -19.30 -39.04
N GLY A 34 -12.12 -20.03 -38.13
CA GLY A 34 -13.15 -19.47 -37.27
C GLY A 34 -12.54 -18.34 -36.43
N GLU A 35 -13.22 -17.20 -36.35
CA GLU A 35 -12.75 -16.04 -35.58
C GLU A 35 -13.87 -15.56 -34.65
N THR A 36 -13.55 -15.41 -33.36
CA THR A 36 -14.43 -14.74 -32.40
C THR A 36 -13.79 -13.44 -31.93
N LEU A 37 -14.50 -12.34 -32.11
CA LEU A 37 -14.10 -11.03 -31.64
C LEU A 37 -14.51 -10.90 -30.16
N VAL A 38 -13.51 -10.82 -29.29
CA VAL A 38 -13.71 -10.54 -27.87
C VAL A 38 -13.61 -9.04 -27.67
N VAL A 39 -14.71 -8.43 -27.26
CA VAL A 39 -14.82 -7.01 -26.93
C VAL A 39 -14.62 -6.83 -25.43
N VAL A 40 -13.54 -6.18 -25.03
CA VAL A 40 -13.24 -5.87 -23.62
C VAL A 40 -13.69 -4.46 -23.31
N ASP A 41 -14.51 -4.33 -22.27
CA ASP A 41 -14.95 -3.06 -21.74
C ASP A 41 -14.68 -3.00 -20.22
N THR A 42 -14.76 -1.81 -19.64
CA THR A 42 -14.57 -1.63 -18.20
C THR A 42 -15.50 -0.54 -17.67
N ASP A 43 -15.92 -0.66 -16.42
CA ASP A 43 -16.59 0.42 -15.71
C ASP A 43 -15.62 1.30 -14.90
N LEU A 44 -14.34 0.96 -14.90
CA LEU A 44 -13.28 1.70 -14.25
C LEU A 44 -12.88 2.95 -15.04
N PRO A 45 -12.37 4.00 -14.36
CA PRO A 45 -11.91 5.21 -15.02
C PRO A 45 -10.54 5.03 -15.69
N VAL A 46 -10.44 5.49 -16.93
CA VAL A 46 -9.21 5.52 -17.74
C VAL A 46 -8.81 6.98 -17.96
N PRO A 47 -7.53 7.37 -17.75
CA PRO A 47 -6.39 6.55 -17.33
C PRO A 47 -6.25 6.37 -15.81
N ASP A 48 -7.20 6.89 -15.01
CA ASP A 48 -7.03 7.04 -13.55
C ASP A 48 -6.59 5.77 -12.81
N VAL A 49 -7.16 4.62 -13.16
CA VAL A 49 -6.85 3.33 -12.53
C VAL A 49 -6.59 2.21 -13.53
N VAL A 50 -6.90 2.43 -14.81
CA VAL A 50 -6.61 1.49 -15.89
C VAL A 50 -5.83 2.21 -16.99
N GLU A 51 -4.65 1.70 -17.30
CA GLU A 51 -3.82 2.21 -18.41
C GLU A 51 -3.28 1.08 -19.29
N ALA A 52 -3.32 -0.17 -18.82
CA ALA A 52 -2.87 -1.33 -19.57
C ALA A 52 -3.83 -2.51 -19.37
N VAL A 53 -3.92 -3.34 -20.40
CA VAL A 53 -4.67 -4.61 -20.39
C VAL A 53 -3.73 -5.74 -20.79
N ARG A 54 -3.72 -6.82 -19.99
CA ARG A 54 -3.14 -8.10 -20.37
C ARG A 54 -4.24 -9.07 -20.76
N LEU A 55 -4.05 -9.70 -21.91
CA LEU A 55 -4.86 -10.78 -22.42
C LEU A 55 -4.05 -12.08 -22.41
N ASP A 56 -4.55 -13.10 -21.72
CA ASP A 56 -4.02 -14.46 -21.80
C ASP A 56 -5.09 -15.39 -22.39
N VAL A 57 -4.67 -16.30 -23.27
CA VAL A 57 -5.55 -17.29 -23.90
C VAL A 57 -5.06 -18.69 -23.56
N TYR A 58 -5.96 -19.53 -23.07
CA TYR A 58 -5.70 -20.92 -22.71
C TYR A 58 -6.60 -21.86 -23.52
N ALA A 59 -6.08 -23.02 -23.90
CA ALA A 59 -6.89 -24.10 -24.45
C ALA A 59 -7.86 -24.65 -23.39
N ASP A 60 -8.89 -25.38 -23.83
CA ASP A 60 -9.85 -26.05 -22.92
C ASP A 60 -9.17 -27.06 -21.96
N ASP A 61 -7.99 -27.58 -22.32
CA ASP A 61 -7.21 -28.45 -21.43
C ASP A 61 -6.28 -27.68 -20.46
N GLY A 62 -6.33 -26.35 -20.50
CA GLY A 62 -5.54 -25.45 -19.65
C GLY A 62 -4.16 -25.08 -20.19
N THR A 63 -3.77 -25.54 -21.38
CA THR A 63 -2.49 -25.15 -22.02
C THR A 63 -2.48 -23.65 -22.34
N TRP A 64 -1.44 -22.94 -21.91
CA TRP A 64 -1.29 -21.51 -22.22
C TRP A 64 -0.87 -21.33 -23.69
N LEU A 65 -1.73 -20.69 -24.48
CA LEU A 65 -1.57 -20.53 -25.93
C LEU A 65 -0.95 -19.18 -26.32
N SER A 66 -1.34 -18.11 -25.64
CA SER A 66 -0.90 -16.75 -25.98
C SER A 66 -1.01 -15.79 -24.80
N SER A 67 -0.17 -14.77 -24.80
CA SER A 67 -0.22 -13.63 -23.90
C SER A 67 0.08 -12.35 -24.67
N ARG A 68 -0.65 -11.28 -24.39
CA ARG A 68 -0.42 -9.95 -24.98
C ARG A 68 -0.74 -8.84 -24.01
N ASP A 69 0.19 -7.89 -23.89
CA ASP A 69 -0.04 -6.60 -23.22
C ASP A 69 -0.46 -5.55 -24.25
N VAL A 70 -1.38 -4.68 -23.87
CA VAL A 70 -1.86 -3.55 -24.68
C VAL A 70 -1.94 -2.31 -23.81
N ASP A 71 -1.28 -1.24 -24.22
CA ASP A 71 -1.36 0.07 -23.58
C ASP A 71 -2.62 0.81 -24.06
N VAL A 72 -3.50 1.14 -23.13
CA VAL A 72 -4.87 1.61 -23.37
C VAL A 72 -5.24 2.76 -22.44
N ALA A 73 -4.33 3.73 -22.36
CA ALA A 73 -4.38 4.87 -21.45
C ALA A 73 -5.28 6.02 -21.93
N GLU A 74 -5.98 5.89 -23.06
CA GLU A 74 -6.94 6.88 -23.55
C GLU A 74 -8.37 6.31 -23.58
N ALA A 75 -9.33 7.07 -23.07
CA ALA A 75 -10.74 6.71 -23.08
C ALA A 75 -11.29 6.40 -24.49
N SER A 76 -10.74 7.03 -25.53
CA SER A 76 -11.09 6.83 -26.95
C SER A 76 -10.74 5.43 -27.47
N GLN A 77 -9.84 4.70 -26.79
CA GLN A 77 -9.44 3.35 -27.16
C GLN A 77 -10.41 2.27 -26.66
N TRP A 78 -11.41 2.65 -25.85
CA TRP A 78 -12.37 1.73 -25.24
C TRP A 78 -13.74 1.79 -25.95
N PRO A 79 -14.44 0.64 -26.11
CA PRO A 79 -14.00 -0.71 -25.76
C PRO A 79 -12.94 -1.26 -26.72
N LEU A 80 -12.08 -2.13 -26.21
CA LEU A 80 -11.05 -2.82 -26.98
C LEU A 80 -11.64 -4.05 -27.66
N SER A 81 -11.05 -4.49 -28.77
CA SER A 81 -11.46 -5.73 -29.43
C SER A 81 -10.26 -6.51 -29.94
N PHE A 82 -10.26 -7.83 -29.76
CA PHE A 82 -9.27 -8.72 -30.33
C PHE A 82 -9.92 -9.98 -30.89
N GLY A 83 -9.35 -10.47 -32.00
CA GLY A 83 -9.75 -11.74 -32.60
C GLY A 83 -9.10 -12.91 -31.88
N VAL A 84 -9.91 -13.91 -31.55
CA VAL A 84 -9.45 -15.24 -31.15
C VAL A 84 -9.77 -16.18 -32.31
N ALA A 85 -8.74 -16.75 -32.91
CA ALA A 85 -8.87 -17.62 -34.08
C ALA A 85 -8.40 -19.05 -33.77
N ALA A 86 -9.09 -20.03 -34.34
CA ALA A 86 -8.74 -21.44 -34.25
C ALA A 86 -8.37 -21.97 -35.64
N PRO A 87 -7.09 -22.35 -35.87
CA PRO A 87 -6.64 -22.80 -37.19
C PRO A 87 -7.11 -24.23 -37.53
N GLU A 88 -7.46 -25.05 -36.54
CA GLU A 88 -7.79 -26.47 -36.71
C GLU A 88 -9.22 -26.79 -36.23
N GLY A 89 -10.23 -26.21 -36.89
CA GLY A 89 -11.64 -26.52 -36.62
C GLY A 89 -12.22 -25.81 -35.38
N PRO A 90 -13.41 -26.22 -34.92
CA PRO A 90 -14.07 -25.59 -33.78
C PRO A 90 -13.28 -25.83 -32.49
N ALA A 91 -13.07 -24.78 -31.71
CA ALA A 91 -12.33 -24.85 -30.45
C ALA A 91 -13.03 -24.03 -29.37
N ARG A 92 -12.93 -24.50 -28.13
CA ARG A 92 -13.27 -23.72 -26.94
C ARG A 92 -11.98 -23.27 -26.29
N VAL A 93 -11.90 -21.98 -25.96
CA VAL A 93 -10.75 -21.42 -25.24
C VAL A 93 -11.21 -20.69 -23.99
N LEU A 94 -10.33 -20.63 -22.99
CA LEU A 94 -10.48 -19.77 -21.85
C LEU A 94 -9.69 -18.49 -22.08
N VAL A 95 -10.37 -17.35 -21.99
CA VAL A 95 -9.78 -16.03 -22.06
C VAL A 95 -9.68 -15.46 -20.66
N ARG A 96 -8.49 -14.97 -20.30
CA ARG A 96 -8.26 -14.17 -19.09
C ARG A 96 -7.87 -12.77 -19.50
N VAL A 97 -8.59 -11.78 -18.96
CA VAL A 97 -8.32 -10.38 -19.20
C VAL A 97 -8.01 -9.70 -17.86
N ARG A 98 -6.92 -8.94 -17.80
CA ARG A 98 -6.50 -8.17 -16.61
C ARG A 98 -6.32 -6.72 -16.98
N ALA A 99 -7.03 -5.80 -16.33
CA ALA A 99 -6.80 -4.35 -16.44
C ALA A 99 -6.06 -3.84 -15.20
N TYR A 100 -5.06 -2.97 -15.42
CA TYR A 100 -4.19 -2.50 -14.35
C TYR A 100 -3.57 -1.11 -14.67
N PRO A 101 -3.10 -0.37 -13.65
CA PRO A 101 -2.34 0.85 -13.85
C PRO A 101 -0.98 0.56 -14.50
N MET A 102 -0.49 1.47 -15.35
CA MET A 102 0.72 1.22 -16.12
C MET A 102 1.92 1.01 -15.18
N GLY A 103 2.76 0.03 -15.50
CA GLY A 103 3.96 -0.28 -14.73
C GLY A 103 3.74 -0.97 -13.38
N ARG A 104 2.49 -1.22 -12.96
CA ARG A 104 2.18 -1.95 -11.70
C ARG A 104 2.19 -3.45 -11.91
N VAL A 105 3.38 -3.93 -12.21
CA VAL A 105 3.70 -5.34 -12.45
C VAL A 105 4.76 -5.81 -11.44
N HIS A 106 4.81 -7.12 -11.21
CA HIS A 106 5.90 -7.79 -10.49
C HIS A 106 6.44 -8.95 -11.32
N ASP A 107 7.54 -9.55 -10.90
CA ASP A 107 8.08 -10.75 -11.56
C ASP A 107 7.02 -11.84 -11.63
N TYR A 108 6.99 -12.57 -12.75
CA TYR A 108 6.06 -13.67 -12.93
C TYR A 108 6.27 -14.72 -11.84
N THR A 109 5.30 -14.83 -10.95
CA THR A 109 5.26 -15.84 -9.90
C THR A 109 4.25 -16.94 -10.20
N GLY A 110 3.43 -16.75 -11.23
CA GLY A 110 2.32 -17.61 -11.59
C GLY A 110 1.07 -17.23 -10.80
N ALA A 111 -0.03 -17.06 -11.53
CA ALA A 111 -1.16 -16.32 -11.04
C ALA A 111 -2.00 -17.09 -10.02
N ALA A 112 -2.30 -16.43 -8.90
CA ALA A 112 -2.92 -16.93 -7.67
C ALA A 112 -1.92 -17.50 -6.67
N ARG A 113 -1.44 -16.64 -5.78
CA ARG A 113 -0.98 -17.04 -4.43
C ARG A 113 -2.16 -17.51 -3.58
N SER A 114 -2.87 -18.53 -4.05
CA SER A 114 -3.50 -19.48 -3.15
C SER A 114 -2.84 -20.81 -3.43
N ALA A 115 -1.93 -21.20 -2.52
CA ALA A 115 -1.82 -22.62 -2.24
C ALA A 115 -3.26 -23.16 -2.12
N PRO A 116 -3.56 -24.37 -2.65
CA PRO A 116 -4.85 -24.99 -2.32
C PRO A 116 -4.99 -24.86 -0.82
N ALA A 117 -6.16 -24.41 -0.35
CA ALA A 117 -6.44 -24.39 1.06
C ALA A 117 -6.10 -25.80 1.56
N ARG A 118 -4.91 -25.95 2.15
CA ARG A 118 -4.72 -27.01 3.10
C ARG A 118 -5.85 -26.74 4.06
N LYS A 119 -6.55 -27.78 4.46
CA LYS A 119 -7.03 -27.76 5.84
C LYS A 119 -5.77 -27.49 6.65
N HIS A 120 -5.48 -26.22 6.90
CA HIS A 120 -4.79 -25.85 8.10
C HIS A 120 -5.72 -26.44 9.15
N GLU A 121 -5.30 -27.55 9.76
CA GLU A 121 -5.31 -27.50 11.20
C GLU A 121 -4.68 -26.16 11.52
N GLU A 122 -5.54 -25.20 11.90
CA GLU A 122 -5.11 -23.97 12.53
C GLU A 122 -4.11 -24.44 13.58
N SER A 123 -2.81 -24.22 13.33
CA SER A 123 -1.83 -24.28 14.39
C SER A 123 -2.13 -23.05 15.24
N VAL A 124 -3.13 -23.21 16.11
CA VAL A 124 -3.55 -22.23 17.09
C VAL A 124 -2.32 -21.99 17.96
N ALA A 125 -1.95 -20.72 18.14
CA ALA A 125 -0.87 -20.39 19.06
C ALA A 125 -1.19 -20.95 20.45
N ALA A 126 -0.18 -21.51 21.13
CA ALA A 126 -0.39 -22.13 22.43
C ALA A 126 -1.04 -21.17 23.42
N ALA A 127 -2.04 -21.63 24.16
CA ALA A 127 -2.74 -20.86 25.19
C ALA A 127 -2.17 -21.12 26.60
N SER A 128 -1.22 -22.05 26.74
CA SER A 128 -0.49 -22.32 27.98
C SER A 128 0.95 -22.76 27.73
N VAL A 129 1.81 -22.67 28.75
CA VAL A 129 3.18 -23.20 28.70
C VAL A 129 3.19 -24.70 28.42
N GLY A 130 2.25 -25.44 28.99
CA GLY A 130 2.13 -26.89 28.76
C GLY A 130 1.87 -27.23 27.30
N GLU A 131 0.94 -26.52 26.65
CA GLU A 131 0.65 -26.67 25.22
C GLU A 131 1.85 -26.27 24.35
N LEU A 132 2.53 -25.16 24.69
CA LEU A 132 3.71 -24.70 23.97
C LEU A 132 4.84 -25.73 24.01
N CYS A 133 5.10 -26.30 25.19
CA CYS A 133 6.21 -27.22 25.42
C CYS A 133 5.90 -28.66 25.01
N ALA A 134 4.63 -29.04 24.81
CA ALA A 134 4.24 -30.37 24.35
C ALA A 134 4.66 -30.64 22.90
N HIS A 135 4.72 -29.59 22.07
CA HIS A 135 5.00 -29.69 20.63
C HIS A 135 5.95 -28.59 20.16
N LEU A 136 7.23 -28.74 20.50
CA LEU A 136 8.27 -27.81 20.07
C LEU A 136 8.74 -28.12 18.63
N PRO A 137 8.64 -27.17 17.68
CA PRO A 137 9.31 -27.29 16.40
C PRO A 137 10.83 -27.32 16.60
N GLU A 138 11.53 -28.03 15.71
CA GLU A 138 12.99 -28.08 15.72
C GLU A 138 13.58 -26.81 15.10
N LEU A 139 14.64 -26.28 15.72
CA LEU A 139 15.50 -25.22 15.20
C LEU A 139 16.90 -25.81 14.94
N PRO A 140 17.21 -26.20 13.70
CA PRO A 140 18.52 -26.75 13.36
C PRO A 140 19.60 -25.66 13.39
N VAL A 141 20.79 -25.99 13.89
CA VAL A 141 21.97 -25.11 13.77
C VAL A 141 22.32 -24.95 12.29
N GLY A 142 22.38 -23.71 11.81
CA GLY A 142 22.55 -23.36 10.40
C GLY A 142 21.23 -23.15 9.64
N GLY A 143 20.08 -23.33 10.28
CA GLY A 143 18.75 -23.15 9.68
C GLY A 143 17.84 -22.23 10.49
N ALA A 144 16.58 -22.13 10.04
CA ALA A 144 15.56 -21.26 10.63
C ALA A 144 14.23 -21.99 10.84
N THR A 145 13.43 -21.53 11.79
CA THR A 145 12.09 -22.06 12.10
C THR A 145 11.11 -20.93 12.41
N THR A 146 9.81 -21.20 12.29
CA THR A 146 8.74 -20.21 12.53
C THR A 146 8.04 -20.52 13.86
N LEU A 147 7.85 -19.49 14.67
CA LEU A 147 7.17 -19.53 15.96
C LEU A 147 5.86 -18.76 15.87
N LEU A 148 4.78 -19.30 16.45
CA LEU A 148 3.47 -18.66 16.51
C LEU A 148 3.20 -18.18 17.94
N LEU A 149 2.84 -16.90 18.08
CA LEU A 149 2.55 -16.24 19.36
C LEU A 149 1.07 -15.87 19.42
N GLY A 150 0.42 -16.22 20.52
CA GLY A 150 -0.98 -15.88 20.78
C GLY A 150 -1.16 -14.47 21.33
N GLU A 151 -2.41 -14.08 21.58
CA GLU A 151 -2.76 -12.73 22.03
C GLU A 151 -2.51 -12.51 23.54
N ALA A 152 -2.56 -13.58 24.34
CA ALA A 152 -2.38 -13.53 25.79
C ALA A 152 -0.97 -13.99 26.20
N PRO A 153 -0.32 -13.32 27.16
CA PRO A 153 0.99 -13.74 27.65
C PRO A 153 0.88 -15.05 28.44
N ILE A 154 1.74 -16.03 28.11
CA ILE A 154 1.73 -17.35 28.76
C ILE A 154 3.03 -17.67 29.49
N THR A 155 4.15 -17.04 29.14
CA THR A 155 5.46 -17.14 29.80
C THR A 155 6.32 -15.93 29.45
N GLY A 156 7.43 -15.70 30.15
CA GLY A 156 8.36 -14.58 29.94
C GLY A 156 9.79 -14.89 30.40
N PRO A 157 10.74 -13.96 30.25
CA PRO A 157 12.11 -14.18 30.72
C PRO A 157 12.16 -14.35 32.25
N LYS A 158 13.30 -14.81 32.78
CA LYS A 158 13.49 -14.95 34.23
C LYS A 158 13.57 -13.57 34.91
N ASP A 159 12.80 -13.40 35.99
CA ASP A 159 12.72 -12.15 36.78
C ASP A 159 13.93 -11.96 37.74
N ASP A 160 15.16 -12.02 37.22
CA ASP A 160 16.38 -11.75 37.98
C ASP A 160 17.15 -10.50 37.49
N GLY A 161 16.56 -9.75 36.55
CA GLY A 161 17.15 -8.56 35.96
C GLY A 161 18.25 -8.84 34.93
N GLY A 162 18.53 -10.11 34.61
CA GLY A 162 19.49 -10.50 33.57
C GLY A 162 19.06 -10.16 32.15
N CYS A 163 17.74 -10.08 31.91
CA CYS A 163 17.13 -9.78 30.62
C CYS A 163 16.51 -8.37 30.62
N SER A 164 17.35 -7.37 30.37
CA SER A 164 16.95 -5.97 30.28
C SER A 164 17.57 -5.27 29.07
N ASN A 165 16.93 -4.19 28.62
CA ASN A 165 17.55 -3.20 27.74
C ASN A 165 17.90 -1.93 28.55
N ASP A 166 18.43 -0.90 27.89
CA ASP A 166 18.75 0.40 28.51
C ASP A 166 17.54 1.10 29.18
N ALA A 167 16.31 0.62 28.94
CA ALA A 167 15.06 1.13 29.50
C ALA A 167 14.43 0.23 30.60
N GLY A 168 15.07 -0.89 30.97
CA GLY A 168 14.61 -1.79 32.03
C GLY A 168 14.23 -3.21 31.57
N ALA A 169 13.51 -3.94 32.41
CA ALA A 169 13.02 -5.30 32.13
C ALA A 169 11.98 -5.29 30.99
N PHE A 170 11.99 -6.32 30.14
CA PHE A 170 11.08 -6.42 29.00
C PHE A 170 9.63 -6.70 29.45
N PRO A 171 8.65 -5.81 29.16
CA PRO A 171 7.26 -6.07 29.48
C PRO A 171 6.69 -7.12 28.52
N VAL A 172 6.41 -8.32 29.03
CA VAL A 172 5.68 -9.36 28.28
C VAL A 172 4.20 -9.04 28.31
N ARG A 173 3.59 -8.81 27.13
CA ARG A 173 2.17 -8.42 27.03
C ARG A 173 1.34 -9.28 26.08
N ALA A 174 1.96 -10.11 25.25
CA ALA A 174 1.28 -11.07 24.38
C ALA A 174 2.15 -12.28 24.05
N GLY A 175 1.49 -13.45 24.05
CA GLY A 175 1.96 -14.72 23.50
C GLY A 175 3.30 -15.25 24.00
N ALA A 176 3.61 -16.48 23.62
CA ALA A 176 4.99 -16.96 23.57
C ALA A 176 5.10 -18.00 22.47
N GLY A 177 6.25 -18.01 21.80
CA GLY A 177 6.64 -19.02 20.83
C GLY A 177 7.95 -19.67 21.26
N ALA A 178 8.13 -20.96 20.98
CA ALA A 178 9.31 -21.70 21.38
C ALA A 178 9.72 -22.73 20.34
N ALA A 179 11.03 -22.99 20.23
CA ALA A 179 11.60 -24.06 19.43
C ALA A 179 12.69 -24.80 20.21
N GLN A 180 12.86 -26.08 19.89
CA GLN A 180 13.92 -26.91 20.44
C GLN A 180 15.17 -26.81 19.56
N VAL A 181 16.33 -26.51 20.15
CA VAL A 181 17.63 -26.55 19.47
C VAL A 181 18.52 -27.61 20.11
N ARG A 182 19.12 -28.46 19.28
CA ARG A 182 20.11 -29.46 19.71
C ARG A 182 21.51 -28.98 19.39
N ILE A 183 22.35 -28.93 20.42
CA ILE A 183 23.77 -28.57 20.33
C ILE A 183 24.57 -29.86 20.42
N GLU A 184 25.31 -30.18 19.37
CA GLU A 184 26.11 -31.42 19.31
C GLU A 184 27.55 -31.20 19.77
N THR A 185 28.09 -30.00 19.54
CA THR A 185 29.48 -29.65 19.87
C THR A 185 29.50 -28.41 20.76
N ALA A 186 30.33 -28.42 21.81
CA ALA A 186 30.54 -27.25 22.66
C ALA A 186 31.05 -26.06 21.83
N GLY A 187 30.46 -24.88 22.00
CA GLY A 187 30.86 -23.70 21.22
C GLY A 187 29.96 -22.49 21.44
N THR A 188 30.26 -21.40 20.74
CA THR A 188 29.43 -20.18 20.76
C THR A 188 28.38 -20.26 19.67
N TYR A 189 27.13 -20.00 20.02
CA TYR A 189 26.00 -20.01 19.10
C TYR A 189 25.27 -18.67 19.13
N ARG A 190 24.84 -18.23 17.96
CA ARG A 190 24.07 -17.02 17.73
C ARG A 190 22.65 -17.41 17.32
N PHE A 191 21.67 -16.82 18.00
CA PHE A 191 20.25 -16.90 17.71
C PHE A 191 19.76 -15.52 17.32
N GLU A 192 18.95 -15.43 16.28
CA GLU A 192 18.45 -14.15 15.81
C GLU A 192 17.06 -14.26 15.18
N VAL A 193 16.29 -13.18 15.28
CA VAL A 193 15.04 -13.01 14.54
C VAL A 193 15.38 -12.54 13.13
N VAL A 194 14.98 -13.31 12.12
CA VAL A 194 15.26 -13.04 10.70
C VAL A 194 14.04 -12.61 9.90
N GLY A 195 12.86 -12.65 10.52
CA GLY A 195 11.61 -12.15 9.96
C GLY A 195 10.51 -12.24 11.00
N ALA A 196 9.50 -11.37 10.92
CA ALA A 196 8.33 -11.44 11.76
C ALA A 196 7.11 -10.90 11.02
N VAL A 197 5.93 -11.34 11.41
CA VAL A 197 4.66 -10.76 10.99
C VAL A 197 3.86 -10.48 12.25
N PRO A 198 3.61 -9.20 12.57
CA PRO A 198 4.11 -7.97 11.90
C PRO A 198 5.65 -7.75 12.00
N VAL A 199 6.22 -6.99 11.05
CA VAL A 199 7.69 -6.88 10.81
C VAL A 199 8.45 -5.88 11.72
N ASP A 200 7.76 -5.00 12.44
CA ASP A 200 8.38 -3.82 13.09
C ASP A 200 8.52 -3.91 14.62
N PHE A 201 8.35 -5.10 15.20
CA PHE A 201 8.41 -5.29 16.65
C PHE A 201 9.68 -5.97 17.13
N TYR A 202 10.16 -5.57 18.30
CA TYR A 202 11.23 -6.26 19.02
C TYR A 202 10.67 -7.52 19.71
N PHE A 203 11.25 -8.67 19.37
CA PHE A 203 10.90 -9.97 19.92
C PHE A 203 12.06 -10.49 20.79
N PRO A 204 12.06 -10.32 22.11
CA PRO A 204 13.18 -10.76 22.96
C PRO A 204 13.42 -12.26 22.77
N LEU A 205 14.69 -12.66 22.66
CA LEU A 205 15.10 -14.05 22.62
C LEU A 205 15.65 -14.46 23.98
N PHE A 206 15.22 -15.61 24.49
CA PHE A 206 15.75 -16.20 25.72
C PHE A 206 15.83 -17.72 25.59
N LEU A 207 16.79 -18.32 26.28
CA LEU A 207 17.17 -19.72 26.13
C LEU A 207 17.08 -20.44 27.47
N ARG A 208 16.35 -21.56 27.49
CA ARG A 208 16.13 -22.40 28.68
C ARG A 208 16.64 -23.81 28.47
N ARG A 209 17.01 -24.49 29.56
CA ARG A 209 17.27 -25.94 29.53
C ARG A 209 15.97 -26.74 29.56
N ASP A 210 15.00 -26.28 30.35
CA ASP A 210 13.64 -26.83 30.41
C ASP A 210 12.64 -25.77 29.93
N CYS A 211 11.83 -26.13 28.95
CA CYS A 211 10.83 -25.22 28.37
C CYS A 211 9.83 -24.70 29.43
N THR A 212 9.42 -25.57 30.37
CA THR A 212 8.39 -25.29 31.37
C THR A 212 8.91 -24.53 32.58
N GLU A 213 10.20 -24.64 32.90
CA GLU A 213 10.80 -24.02 34.08
C GLU A 213 11.52 -22.72 33.74
N THR A 214 10.91 -21.57 34.06
CA THR A 214 11.54 -20.25 33.88
C THR A 214 12.88 -20.12 34.61
N ALA A 215 13.06 -20.78 35.75
CA ALA A 215 14.32 -20.77 36.50
C ALA A 215 15.48 -21.45 35.75
N SER A 216 15.19 -22.29 34.74
CA SER A 216 16.19 -22.99 33.92
C SER A 216 16.74 -22.13 32.77
N GLU A 217 16.35 -20.85 32.70
CA GLU A 217 16.89 -19.88 31.76
C GLU A 217 18.39 -19.68 32.00
N ILE A 218 19.16 -19.77 30.90
CA ILE A 218 20.63 -19.71 30.93
C ILE A 218 21.19 -18.52 30.16
N ALA A 219 20.43 -17.96 29.22
CA ALA A 219 20.86 -16.80 28.44
C ALA A 219 19.65 -16.06 27.85
N CYS A 220 19.81 -14.77 27.59
CA CYS A 220 18.83 -13.95 26.88
C CYS A 220 19.48 -12.78 26.14
N ALA A 221 18.77 -12.25 25.15
CA ALA A 221 19.22 -11.13 24.34
C ALA A 221 19.40 -9.88 25.20
N ARG A 222 20.57 -9.23 25.10
CA ARG A 222 20.79 -7.88 25.63
C ARG A 222 20.53 -6.89 24.51
N GLY A 223 19.62 -5.94 24.72
CA GLY A 223 19.11 -5.07 23.65
C GLY A 223 20.22 -4.29 22.93
N TYR A 224 20.43 -4.56 21.64
CA TYR A 224 21.34 -3.80 20.79
C TYR A 224 20.50 -2.80 19.97
N ARG A 225 20.67 -1.50 20.19
CA ARG A 225 20.22 -0.48 19.22
C ARG A 225 21.34 -0.30 18.20
N ASP A 226 21.15 -0.78 16.97
CA ASP A 226 21.98 -0.28 15.87
C ASP A 226 21.50 1.14 15.50
N VAL A 227 22.35 2.11 15.82
CA VAL A 227 22.07 3.55 15.66
C VAL A 227 21.97 3.96 14.18
N ARG A 228 22.37 3.09 13.24
CA ARG A 228 22.35 3.40 11.79
C ARG A 228 21.11 2.93 11.06
N THR A 229 20.45 1.88 11.52
CA THR A 229 19.33 1.24 10.82
C THR A 229 17.99 1.45 11.52
N MET A 230 17.98 1.89 12.79
CA MET A 230 16.79 2.03 13.63
C MET A 230 15.93 0.74 13.75
N SER A 231 16.38 -0.40 13.20
CA SER A 231 15.67 -1.68 13.28
C SER A 231 16.05 -2.46 14.55
N PRO A 232 15.07 -2.94 15.33
CA PRO A 232 15.31 -3.81 16.47
C PRO A 232 15.69 -5.22 16.01
N VAL A 233 16.98 -5.53 15.81
CA VAL A 233 17.39 -6.92 15.56
C VAL A 233 17.57 -7.64 16.90
N SER A 234 16.64 -8.53 17.23
CA SER A 234 16.76 -9.39 18.42
C SER A 234 17.82 -10.46 18.17
N VAL A 235 18.95 -10.32 18.85
CA VAL A 235 20.09 -11.24 18.75
C VAL A 235 20.49 -11.70 20.14
N LEU A 236 20.68 -13.01 20.29
CA LEU A 236 21.23 -13.66 21.47
C LEU A 236 22.46 -14.47 21.05
N GLU A 237 23.62 -14.18 21.62
CA GLU A 237 24.84 -14.95 21.40
C GLU A 237 25.34 -15.50 22.74
N THR A 238 25.58 -16.80 22.83
CA THR A 238 26.00 -17.45 24.07
C THR A 238 26.81 -18.72 23.81
N ALA A 239 27.72 -19.05 24.72
CA ALA A 239 28.41 -20.34 24.74
C ALA A 239 27.46 -21.44 25.25
N LEU A 240 27.43 -22.59 24.58
CA LEU A 240 26.61 -23.74 24.93
C LEU A 240 27.44 -25.02 24.91
N GLU A 241 27.19 -25.88 25.89
CA GLU A 241 27.69 -27.27 25.91
C GLU A 241 26.75 -28.18 25.12
N PRO A 242 27.20 -29.37 24.69
CA PRO A 242 26.35 -30.35 24.03
C PRO A 242 25.11 -30.67 24.87
N GLY A 243 23.95 -30.61 24.25
CA GLY A 243 22.67 -30.72 24.96
C GLY A 243 21.50 -30.22 24.13
N THR A 244 20.31 -30.34 24.70
CA THR A 244 19.08 -29.82 24.10
C THR A 244 18.63 -28.60 24.90
N TYR A 245 18.29 -27.53 24.19
CA TYR A 245 17.84 -26.27 24.76
C TYR A 245 16.53 -25.84 24.09
N THR A 246 15.79 -24.97 24.76
CA THR A 246 14.58 -24.35 24.22
C THR A 246 14.85 -22.87 24.00
N LEU A 247 14.74 -22.40 22.76
CA LEU A 247 14.73 -20.98 22.42
C LEU A 247 13.29 -20.48 22.49
N LEU A 248 13.04 -19.41 23.22
CA LEU A 248 11.75 -18.80 23.39
C LEU A 248 11.76 -17.34 22.96
N THR A 249 10.58 -16.86 22.59
CA THR A 249 10.33 -15.44 22.34
C THR A 249 8.92 -15.04 22.74
N THR A 250 8.72 -13.75 23.03
CA THR A 250 7.45 -13.14 23.43
C THR A 250 7.25 -11.81 22.71
N HIS A 251 6.10 -11.17 22.90
CA HIS A 251 5.81 -9.85 22.35
C HIS A 251 5.27 -8.88 23.41
N PHE A 252 5.54 -7.57 23.21
CA PHE A 252 5.15 -6.48 24.09
C PHE A 252 3.90 -5.72 23.63
N VAL A 253 3.33 -6.00 22.46
CA VAL A 253 2.04 -5.43 22.07
C VAL A 253 0.91 -6.31 22.60
N PRO A 254 0.03 -5.78 23.46
CA PRO A 254 -1.09 -6.55 24.01
C PRO A 254 -2.09 -6.94 22.90
N ASN A 255 -2.75 -8.08 23.06
CA ASN A 255 -3.84 -8.54 22.20
C ASN A 255 -3.47 -8.69 20.71
N GLN A 256 -2.20 -9.00 20.42
CA GLN A 256 -1.73 -9.19 19.05
C GLN A 256 -1.01 -10.52 18.89
N SER A 257 -1.53 -11.38 18.01
CA SER A 257 -0.80 -12.56 17.56
C SER A 257 0.38 -12.19 16.67
N ALA A 258 1.48 -12.94 16.73
CA ALA A 258 2.63 -12.74 15.88
C ALA A 258 3.16 -14.06 15.31
N GLN A 259 3.80 -13.99 14.14
CA GLN A 259 4.63 -15.07 13.61
C GLN A 259 6.07 -14.59 13.59
N VAL A 260 6.99 -15.36 14.15
CA VAL A 260 8.40 -14.96 14.29
C VAL A 260 9.29 -16.04 13.70
N VAL A 261 10.12 -15.67 12.73
CA VAL A 261 11.13 -16.56 12.13
C VAL A 261 12.45 -16.36 12.85
N VAL A 262 12.96 -17.42 13.47
CA VAL A 262 14.22 -17.42 14.21
C VAL A 262 15.26 -18.30 13.53
N ARG A 263 16.53 -17.93 13.60
CA ARG A 263 17.68 -18.65 13.04
C ARG A 263 18.72 -18.93 14.11
N ALA A 264 19.40 -20.07 14.02
CA ALA A 264 20.55 -20.43 14.86
C ALA A 264 21.81 -20.62 14.00
N THR A 265 22.97 -20.10 14.42
CA THR A 265 24.26 -20.26 13.73
C THR A 265 25.39 -20.50 14.73
N ALA A 266 26.36 -21.36 14.36
CA ALA A 266 27.59 -21.53 15.14
C ALA A 266 28.57 -20.41 14.81
N VAL A 267 29.11 -19.73 15.82
CA VAL A 267 30.03 -18.59 15.67
C VAL A 267 31.46 -19.12 15.51
N GLY A 268 32.15 -18.69 14.45
CA GLY A 268 33.54 -19.10 14.17
C GLY A 268 33.69 -20.33 13.26
N ALA A 269 32.60 -20.93 12.79
CA ALA A 269 32.64 -21.74 11.57
C ALA A 269 32.96 -20.80 10.38
N PRO A 270 33.76 -21.22 9.39
CA PRO A 270 33.89 -20.45 8.16
C PRO A 270 32.49 -20.15 7.63
N LEU A 271 32.21 -18.87 7.38
CA LEU A 271 31.15 -18.51 6.45
C LEU A 271 31.57 -19.17 5.14
N LEU A 272 31.04 -20.37 4.86
CA LEU A 272 31.00 -20.86 3.49
C LEU A 272 30.41 -19.70 2.70
N ASP A 273 31.18 -19.22 1.73
CA ASP A 273 30.84 -18.10 0.86
C ASP A 273 29.33 -18.03 0.70
N ALA A 274 28.75 -16.93 1.17
CA ALA A 274 27.48 -16.49 0.65
C ALA A 274 27.72 -16.17 -0.83
N GLY A 275 27.75 -17.23 -1.65
CA GLY A 275 27.54 -17.10 -3.07
C GLY A 275 26.27 -16.28 -3.28
N PRO A 276 26.16 -15.58 -4.43
CA PRO A 276 24.95 -14.85 -4.75
C PRO A 276 23.74 -15.75 -4.45
N PRO A 277 22.67 -15.23 -3.80
CA PRO A 277 21.64 -16.04 -3.16
C PRO A 277 21.15 -17.13 -4.10
N SER A 278 21.71 -18.33 -3.92
CA SER A 278 21.51 -19.50 -4.75
C SER A 278 21.28 -20.68 -3.83
N ALA A 279 20.20 -20.59 -3.08
CA ALA A 279 19.32 -21.71 -2.82
C ALA A 279 18.00 -21.09 -2.41
N SER A 280 17.03 -21.22 -3.31
CA SER A 280 15.62 -21.09 -2.96
C SER A 280 15.35 -21.79 -1.61
N PRO A 281 14.45 -21.26 -0.76
CA PRO A 281 14.02 -21.97 0.43
C PRO A 281 13.65 -23.41 0.06
N PRO A 282 13.81 -24.42 0.95
CA PRO A 282 13.40 -25.78 0.65
C PRO A 282 12.00 -25.68 0.08
N SER A 283 11.86 -26.12 -1.16
CA SER A 283 10.63 -25.95 -1.91
C SER A 283 9.53 -26.63 -1.09
N VAL A 284 8.72 -25.83 -0.38
CA VAL A 284 7.27 -25.99 -0.50
C VAL A 284 7.11 -26.16 -1.99
N LEU A 285 6.81 -27.38 -2.46
CA LEU A 285 6.72 -27.71 -3.88
C LEU A 285 6.02 -26.53 -4.55
N ARG A 286 6.79 -25.60 -5.10
CA ARG A 286 6.27 -24.53 -5.93
C ARG A 286 5.94 -25.36 -7.14
N ARG A 287 4.70 -25.83 -7.22
CA ARG A 287 4.20 -26.38 -8.48
C ARG A 287 4.63 -25.32 -9.49
N ALA A 288 5.53 -25.71 -10.38
CA ALA A 288 5.95 -24.81 -11.42
C ALA A 288 4.65 -24.39 -12.12
N TRP A 289 4.42 -23.09 -12.15
CA TRP A 289 3.21 -22.54 -12.71
C TRP A 289 3.23 -22.72 -14.22
N PRO A 290 2.06 -22.74 -14.89
CA PRO A 290 2.02 -22.88 -16.33
C PRO A 290 2.89 -21.84 -17.01
N ARG A 291 3.73 -22.32 -17.92
CA ARG A 291 4.60 -21.49 -18.76
C ARG A 291 4.06 -21.48 -20.17
N LEU A 292 4.13 -20.32 -20.81
CA LEU A 292 3.83 -20.16 -22.22
C LEU A 292 5.01 -20.70 -23.02
N ILE A 293 4.89 -21.92 -23.52
CA ILE A 293 5.94 -22.56 -24.31
C ILE A 293 5.48 -22.72 -25.75
N ARG A 294 6.18 -22.07 -26.68
CA ARG A 294 5.90 -22.13 -28.12
C ARG A 294 7.13 -22.61 -28.86
N ASP A 295 6.96 -23.65 -29.68
CA ASP A 295 8.05 -24.28 -30.45
C ASP A 295 9.29 -24.62 -29.60
N GLY A 296 9.05 -25.07 -28.36
CA GLY A 296 10.10 -25.43 -27.40
C GLY A 296 10.79 -24.24 -26.72
N ARG A 297 10.40 -22.99 -27.01
CA ARG A 297 10.91 -21.77 -26.38
C ARG A 297 9.97 -21.29 -25.29
N ASP A 298 10.55 -20.84 -24.18
CA ASP A 298 9.82 -20.19 -23.10
C ASP A 298 9.55 -18.74 -23.47
N GLU A 299 8.30 -18.46 -23.83
CA GLU A 299 7.77 -17.13 -24.16
C GLU A 299 6.92 -16.58 -23.00
N THR A 300 7.03 -17.15 -21.79
CA THR A 300 6.33 -16.66 -20.60
C THR A 300 6.67 -15.20 -20.34
N PRO A 301 5.67 -14.30 -20.18
CA PRO A 301 5.94 -12.92 -19.82
C PRO A 301 6.76 -12.86 -18.52
N PRO A 302 7.89 -12.14 -18.49
CA PRO A 302 8.77 -12.12 -17.31
C PRO A 302 8.13 -11.41 -16.11
N ARG A 303 7.11 -10.58 -16.35
CA ARG A 303 6.38 -9.82 -15.34
C ARG A 303 4.89 -10.01 -15.52
N GLU A 304 4.12 -9.91 -14.44
CA GLU A 304 2.66 -9.96 -14.43
C GLU A 304 2.03 -8.81 -13.63
N PRO A 305 0.79 -8.39 -13.95
CA PRO A 305 0.07 -7.37 -13.21
C PRO A 305 -0.05 -7.70 -11.72
N ARG A 306 0.19 -6.71 -10.86
CA ARG A 306 -0.05 -6.81 -9.41
C ARG A 306 -1.52 -7.02 -9.11
N GLU A 307 -1.84 -8.09 -8.41
CA GLU A 307 -3.21 -8.53 -8.11
C GLU A 307 -3.97 -7.47 -7.28
N GLU A 308 -3.29 -6.80 -6.35
CA GLU A 308 -3.86 -5.82 -5.41
C GLU A 308 -4.34 -4.51 -6.05
N VAL A 309 -3.92 -4.22 -7.29
CA VAL A 309 -4.26 -3.00 -8.03
C VAL A 309 -4.86 -3.29 -9.40
N SER A 310 -5.12 -4.56 -9.70
CA SER A 310 -5.73 -4.99 -10.96
C SER A 310 -7.16 -5.47 -10.74
N THR A 311 -7.93 -5.47 -11.82
CA THR A 311 -9.17 -6.23 -11.92
C THR A 311 -8.99 -7.27 -13.02
N GLU A 312 -9.63 -8.42 -12.86
CA GLU A 312 -9.54 -9.49 -13.83
C GLU A 312 -10.89 -10.14 -14.11
N ALA A 313 -11.02 -10.69 -15.32
CA ALA A 313 -12.16 -11.46 -15.75
C ALA A 313 -11.70 -12.71 -16.49
N PHE A 314 -12.46 -13.80 -16.31
CA PHE A 314 -12.29 -15.05 -17.03
C PHE A 314 -13.58 -15.39 -17.75
N ALA A 315 -13.46 -15.85 -18.99
CA ALA A 315 -14.60 -16.28 -19.77
C ALA A 315 -14.21 -17.39 -20.74
N PHE A 316 -15.10 -18.36 -20.92
CA PHE A 316 -14.96 -19.32 -22.00
C PHE A 316 -15.56 -18.75 -23.28
N VAL A 317 -14.82 -18.92 -24.39
CA VAL A 317 -15.15 -18.42 -25.72
C VAL A 317 -15.11 -19.57 -26.70
N ASP A 318 -16.20 -19.78 -27.43
CA ASP A 318 -16.24 -20.74 -28.54
C ASP A 318 -15.78 -20.05 -29.82
N VAL A 319 -14.92 -20.74 -30.57
CA VAL A 319 -14.47 -20.34 -31.89
C VAL A 319 -15.00 -21.37 -32.87
N ALA A 320 -15.94 -20.97 -33.72
CA ALA A 320 -16.57 -21.84 -34.71
C ALA A 320 -16.07 -21.50 -36.14
N PRO A 321 -15.80 -22.49 -37.00
CA PRO A 321 -15.49 -22.26 -38.41
C PRO A 321 -16.61 -21.50 -39.11
N ASP A 322 -16.26 -20.67 -40.10
CA ASP A 322 -17.18 -19.96 -40.99
C ASP A 322 -18.19 -19.01 -40.29
N ALA A 323 -17.93 -18.62 -39.03
CA ALA A 323 -18.74 -17.64 -38.29
C ALA A 323 -17.84 -16.61 -37.58
N VAL A 324 -18.28 -15.34 -37.59
CA VAL A 324 -17.72 -14.28 -36.75
C VAL A 324 -18.70 -13.98 -35.62
N HIS A 325 -18.28 -14.23 -34.40
CA HIS A 325 -19.06 -13.95 -33.20
C HIS A 325 -18.47 -12.79 -32.41
N ASN A 326 -19.33 -12.00 -31.79
CA ASN A 326 -18.91 -10.99 -30.82
C ASN A 326 -19.27 -11.49 -29.43
N VAL A 327 -18.30 -11.50 -28.52
CA VAL A 327 -18.51 -11.73 -27.09
C VAL A 327 -17.97 -10.54 -26.30
N ARG A 328 -18.62 -10.17 -25.21
CA ARG A 328 -18.20 -9.02 -24.39
C ARG A 328 -17.70 -9.49 -23.03
N VAL A 329 -16.51 -9.03 -22.65
CA VAL A 329 -15.94 -9.20 -21.31
C VAL A 329 -15.91 -7.84 -20.63
N VAL A 330 -16.48 -7.74 -19.42
CA VAL A 330 -16.49 -6.50 -18.64
C VAL A 330 -15.60 -6.65 -17.42
N LEU A 331 -14.64 -5.73 -17.29
CA LEU A 331 -13.76 -5.61 -16.13
C LEU A 331 -14.38 -4.61 -15.14
N GLY A 332 -14.89 -5.14 -14.02
CA GLY A 332 -15.70 -4.38 -13.06
C GLY A 332 -14.92 -3.87 -11.85
N GLY A 333 -15.24 -2.66 -11.40
CA GLY A 333 -14.61 -2.03 -10.23
C GLY A 333 -14.83 -2.78 -8.92
N ASP A 334 -15.95 -3.50 -8.80
CA ASP A 334 -16.23 -4.39 -7.66
C ASP A 334 -15.25 -5.57 -7.55
N CYS A 335 -14.44 -5.81 -8.58
CA CYS A 335 -13.45 -6.88 -8.67
C CYS A 335 -12.00 -6.41 -8.54
N VAL A 336 -11.77 -5.12 -8.34
CA VAL A 336 -10.43 -4.61 -8.10
C VAL A 336 -9.85 -5.20 -6.81
N GLY A 337 -8.60 -5.70 -6.89
CA GLY A 337 -7.90 -6.30 -5.76
C GLY A 337 -8.41 -7.69 -5.35
N LYS A 338 -9.39 -8.26 -6.07
CA LYS A 338 -9.96 -9.58 -5.79
C LYS A 338 -9.36 -10.62 -6.72
N ALA A 339 -8.16 -11.09 -6.36
CA ALA A 339 -7.44 -12.12 -7.12
C ALA A 339 -8.30 -13.38 -7.34
N ALA A 340 -8.32 -13.86 -8.57
CA ALA A 340 -8.86 -15.14 -8.96
C ALA A 340 -8.07 -16.27 -8.29
N ARG A 341 -8.75 -17.40 -8.06
CA ARG A 341 -8.11 -18.67 -7.72
C ARG A 341 -7.89 -19.43 -9.01
N VAL A 342 -6.64 -19.64 -9.38
CA VAL A 342 -6.27 -20.28 -10.64
C VAL A 342 -5.40 -21.50 -10.34
N PRO A 343 -5.97 -22.69 -10.12
CA PRO A 343 -5.19 -23.87 -9.84
C PRO A 343 -4.40 -24.34 -11.07
N ALA A 344 -3.23 -24.94 -10.84
CA ALA A 344 -2.39 -25.52 -11.89
C ALA A 344 -2.34 -27.06 -11.76
N ILE A 345 -2.50 -27.73 -12.90
CA ILE A 345 -2.31 -29.19 -13.04
C ILE A 345 -0.81 -29.50 -13.15
N SER A 346 -0.09 -28.71 -13.96
CA SER A 346 1.35 -28.86 -14.21
C SER A 346 2.00 -27.51 -14.55
N ASP A 347 3.30 -27.52 -14.83
CA ASP A 347 4.05 -26.36 -15.34
C ASP A 347 3.72 -25.97 -16.77
N ARG A 348 2.73 -26.63 -17.38
CA ARG A 348 2.23 -26.35 -18.73
C ARG A 348 0.73 -26.08 -18.79
N ARG A 349 -0.04 -26.50 -17.76
CA ARG A 349 -1.51 -26.49 -17.82
C ARG A 349 -2.18 -26.04 -16.54
N LEU A 350 -3.18 -25.19 -16.70
CA LEU A 350 -4.13 -24.82 -15.65
C LEU A 350 -5.18 -25.93 -15.43
N ASP A 351 -5.73 -25.97 -14.21
CA ASP A 351 -6.98 -26.68 -13.91
C ASP A 351 -8.14 -25.72 -14.19
N VAL A 352 -8.60 -25.70 -15.45
CA VAL A 352 -9.64 -24.76 -15.89
C VAL A 352 -10.97 -24.94 -15.16
N ALA A 353 -11.26 -26.16 -14.69
CA ALA A 353 -12.48 -26.48 -13.96
C ALA A 353 -12.45 -25.96 -12.52
N GLY A 354 -11.25 -25.86 -11.92
CA GLY A 354 -11.03 -25.33 -10.58
C GLY A 354 -10.92 -23.81 -10.49
N ILE A 355 -11.01 -23.09 -11.62
CA ILE A 355 -10.87 -21.62 -11.62
C ILE A 355 -12.08 -20.97 -10.94
N LEU A 356 -11.79 -20.00 -10.06
CA LEU A 356 -12.77 -19.07 -9.53
C LEU A 356 -12.29 -17.64 -9.78
N ALA A 357 -13.07 -16.84 -10.49
CA ALA A 357 -12.77 -15.46 -10.84
C ALA A 357 -13.82 -14.52 -10.28
N CYS A 358 -13.45 -13.26 -10.07
CA CYS A 358 -14.41 -12.28 -9.58
C CYS A 358 -15.41 -11.88 -10.68
N GLU A 359 -16.68 -11.95 -10.37
CA GLU A 359 -17.79 -11.41 -11.15
C GLU A 359 -18.77 -10.71 -10.20
N ALA A 360 -19.10 -9.45 -10.49
CA ALA A 360 -19.95 -8.61 -9.62
C ALA A 360 -19.52 -8.66 -8.13
N GLY A 361 -18.22 -8.66 -7.88
CA GLY A 361 -17.63 -8.67 -6.54
C GLY A 361 -17.56 -10.03 -5.83
N ARG A 362 -17.94 -11.14 -6.48
CA ARG A 362 -17.93 -12.50 -5.90
C ARG A 362 -17.06 -13.44 -6.73
N LEU A 363 -16.33 -14.33 -6.08
CA LEU A 363 -15.59 -15.39 -6.75
C LEU A 363 -16.54 -16.50 -7.23
N VAL A 364 -16.64 -16.69 -8.54
CA VAL A 364 -17.51 -17.67 -9.21
C VAL A 364 -16.73 -18.40 -10.30
N SER A 365 -17.24 -19.55 -10.75
CA SER A 365 -16.66 -20.26 -11.90
C SER A 365 -16.86 -19.46 -13.18
N PRO A 366 -15.86 -19.40 -14.09
CA PRO A 366 -15.99 -18.70 -15.36
C PRO A 366 -17.17 -19.23 -16.18
N HIS A 367 -18.01 -18.34 -16.68
CA HIS A 367 -19.15 -18.70 -17.50
C HIS A 367 -18.79 -18.78 -18.99
N GLN A 368 -19.62 -19.51 -19.75
CA GLN A 368 -19.55 -19.53 -21.20
C GLN A 368 -20.18 -18.25 -21.77
N LEU A 369 -19.43 -17.48 -22.55
CA LEU A 369 -20.01 -16.35 -23.26
C LEU A 369 -20.75 -16.87 -24.50
N SER A 370 -22.05 -16.62 -24.56
CA SER A 370 -22.85 -16.92 -25.74
C SER A 370 -22.63 -15.84 -26.79
N ALA A 371 -22.41 -16.25 -28.03
CA ALA A 371 -22.31 -15.33 -29.16
C ALA A 371 -23.62 -14.53 -29.29
N SER A 372 -23.54 -13.19 -29.28
CA SER A 372 -24.67 -12.39 -29.75
C SER A 372 -24.76 -12.54 -31.26
N ALA A 373 -25.81 -13.19 -31.76
CA ALA A 373 -26.09 -13.22 -33.19
C ALA A 373 -26.42 -11.81 -33.68
N GLY A 374 -25.56 -11.22 -34.52
CA GLY A 374 -25.95 -10.01 -35.26
C GLY A 374 -24.81 -9.12 -35.73
N VAL A 375 -24.48 -9.24 -37.00
CA VAL A 375 -24.11 -8.08 -37.83
C VAL A 375 -25.35 -7.18 -37.89
N GLY A 376 -25.47 -6.22 -36.97
CA GLY A 376 -26.61 -5.27 -36.94
C GLY A 376 -27.25 -4.99 -35.58
N GLY A 377 -26.81 -5.64 -34.49
CA GLY A 377 -27.24 -5.27 -33.14
C GLY A 377 -26.63 -3.93 -32.70
N ARG A 378 -27.44 -3.02 -32.15
CA ARG A 378 -26.99 -1.73 -31.61
C ARG A 378 -25.86 -2.01 -30.61
N ALA A 379 -24.64 -1.55 -30.90
CA ALA A 379 -23.50 -1.75 -30.00
C ALA A 379 -23.89 -1.25 -28.60
N ALA A 380 -23.79 -2.13 -27.60
CA ALA A 380 -24.08 -1.74 -26.23
C ALA A 380 -23.15 -0.59 -25.85
N SER A 381 -23.69 0.46 -25.22
CA SER A 381 -22.90 1.61 -24.79
C SER A 381 -21.76 1.17 -23.87
N THR A 382 -20.60 1.81 -24.00
CA THR A 382 -19.47 1.58 -23.10
C THR A 382 -19.84 1.91 -21.66
N LEU A 383 -19.30 1.15 -20.72
CA LEU A 383 -19.45 1.37 -19.27
C LEU A 383 -18.36 2.28 -18.70
N LEU A 384 -17.45 2.79 -19.53
CA LEU A 384 -16.22 3.48 -19.12
C LEU A 384 -16.44 4.50 -17.99
N GLY A 385 -15.71 4.31 -16.88
CA GLY A 385 -15.71 5.20 -15.73
C GLY A 385 -17.02 5.28 -14.95
N THR A 386 -18.05 4.49 -15.27
CA THR A 386 -19.34 4.53 -14.55
C THR A 386 -19.22 4.13 -13.09
N PHE A 387 -18.26 3.27 -12.73
CA PHE A 387 -18.00 2.87 -11.35
C PHE A 387 -17.44 4.02 -10.50
N ALA A 388 -16.70 4.94 -11.09
CA ALA A 388 -16.07 6.07 -10.39
C ALA A 388 -16.98 7.30 -10.26
N LYS A 389 -18.16 7.32 -10.90
CA LYS A 389 -19.03 8.51 -10.90
C LYS A 389 -19.57 8.79 -9.49
N GLY A 390 -19.00 9.80 -8.84
CA GLY A 390 -19.52 10.38 -7.61
C GLY A 390 -20.76 11.25 -7.84
N ALA A 391 -21.40 11.66 -6.73
CA ALA A 391 -22.47 12.66 -6.78
C ALA A 391 -21.95 13.97 -7.43
N PRO A 392 -22.77 14.68 -8.22
CA PRO A 392 -22.34 15.94 -8.81
C PRO A 392 -22.04 16.96 -7.71
N CYS A 393 -21.07 17.83 -7.96
CA CYS A 393 -20.80 18.94 -7.06
C CYS A 393 -22.01 19.89 -7.00
N ALA A 394 -22.54 20.08 -5.79
CA ALA A 394 -23.56 21.10 -5.49
C ALA A 394 -22.89 22.50 -5.34
N PRO A 395 -23.68 23.60 -5.24
CA PRO A 395 -23.16 24.96 -5.29
C PRO A 395 -22.04 25.27 -4.28
N ALA A 396 -21.25 26.29 -4.59
CA ALA A 396 -20.19 26.79 -3.73
C ALA A 396 -20.72 27.16 -2.33
N ARG A 397 -20.00 26.73 -1.30
CA ARG A 397 -20.21 27.11 0.10
C ARG A 397 -19.05 28.02 0.50
N ASP A 398 -19.32 29.10 1.23
CA ASP A 398 -18.27 30.03 1.63
C ASP A 398 -17.12 29.30 2.34
N GLY A 399 -15.91 29.47 1.82
CA GLY A 399 -14.69 28.84 2.36
C GLY A 399 -14.57 27.33 2.17
N ARG A 400 -15.51 26.66 1.50
CA ARG A 400 -15.51 25.20 1.29
C ARG A 400 -15.52 24.86 -0.19
N ILE A 401 -14.58 24.03 -0.62
CA ILE A 401 -14.42 23.57 -1.98
C ILE A 401 -15.14 22.24 -2.14
N CYS A 402 -15.99 22.12 -3.16
CA CYS A 402 -16.54 20.82 -3.54
C CYS A 402 -15.46 20.02 -4.29
N THR A 403 -15.17 18.84 -3.77
CA THR A 403 -14.23 17.88 -4.33
C THR A 403 -15.05 16.75 -4.99
N PRO A 404 -15.11 16.68 -6.33
CA PRO A 404 -15.86 15.64 -7.02
C PRO A 404 -15.25 14.27 -6.67
N GLY A 405 -16.11 13.29 -6.42
CA GLY A 405 -15.69 11.92 -6.18
C GLY A 405 -15.07 11.27 -7.42
N GLY A 406 -14.30 10.23 -7.20
CA GLY A 406 -13.60 9.49 -8.24
C GLY A 406 -12.77 8.36 -7.67
N MET A 407 -11.85 7.82 -8.47
CA MET A 407 -10.91 6.80 -8.03
C MET A 407 -9.46 7.26 -8.14
N MET A 408 -8.60 6.61 -7.38
CA MET A 408 -7.17 6.89 -7.34
C MET A 408 -6.39 5.63 -7.00
N LEU A 409 -5.17 5.53 -7.54
CA LEU A 409 -4.12 4.70 -6.97
C LEU A 409 -3.54 5.41 -5.73
N PHE A 410 -3.99 5.00 -4.55
CA PHE A 410 -3.56 5.53 -3.25
C PHE A 410 -2.23 4.92 -2.82
N GLY A 411 -1.37 5.76 -2.24
CA GLY A 411 0.01 5.43 -1.93
C GLY A 411 0.96 5.68 -3.10
N SER A 412 2.20 5.23 -2.95
CA SER A 412 3.24 5.37 -3.97
C SER A 412 4.38 4.39 -3.74
N ALA A 413 4.83 3.70 -4.79
CA ALA A 413 6.07 2.91 -4.71
C ALA A 413 7.35 3.77 -4.74
N LEU A 414 7.26 5.07 -5.02
CA LEU A 414 8.43 5.96 -5.05
C LEU A 414 9.08 6.15 -3.67
N PHE A 415 8.31 5.92 -2.61
CA PHE A 415 8.74 6.09 -1.23
C PHE A 415 8.72 4.76 -0.47
N ASP A 416 8.97 3.67 -1.19
CA ASP A 416 9.12 2.35 -0.58
C ASP A 416 10.35 2.32 0.34
N GLY A 417 10.28 1.53 1.41
CA GLY A 417 11.40 1.36 2.35
C GLY A 417 11.57 2.46 3.40
N MET A 418 10.58 3.34 3.59
CA MET A 418 10.57 4.32 4.70
C MET A 418 10.08 3.74 6.06
N GLY A 419 10.14 2.43 6.24
CA GLY A 419 9.64 1.75 7.44
C GLY A 419 8.13 1.91 7.63
N ASP A 420 7.70 2.16 8.87
CA ASP A 420 6.30 2.38 9.26
C ASP A 420 5.56 3.40 8.37
N THR A 421 6.26 4.46 7.94
CA THR A 421 5.70 5.55 7.13
C THR A 421 5.68 5.26 5.63
N SER A 422 6.05 4.04 5.23
CA SER A 422 6.01 3.60 3.85
C SER A 422 4.64 3.85 3.23
N THR A 423 4.66 4.26 1.97
CA THR A 423 3.47 4.50 1.16
C THR A 423 3.11 3.30 0.29
N THR A 424 3.67 2.12 0.62
CA THR A 424 3.44 0.83 -0.05
C THR A 424 2.79 -0.19 0.89
N PRO A 425 1.97 -1.12 0.36
CA PRO A 425 1.61 -1.26 -1.05
C PRO A 425 0.63 -0.19 -1.52
N GLU A 426 0.74 0.17 -2.79
CA GLU A 426 -0.29 0.96 -3.46
C GLU A 426 -1.57 0.16 -3.62
N ARG A 427 -2.68 0.88 -3.71
CA ARG A 427 -4.01 0.27 -3.82
C ARG A 427 -4.97 1.18 -4.56
N VAL A 428 -5.98 0.59 -5.18
CA VAL A 428 -7.06 1.36 -5.78
C VAL A 428 -8.12 1.68 -4.72
N VAL A 429 -8.52 2.94 -4.66
CA VAL A 429 -9.59 3.43 -3.77
C VAL A 429 -10.61 4.24 -4.55
N ARG A 430 -11.85 4.26 -4.07
CA ARG A 430 -12.93 5.12 -4.54
C ARG A 430 -13.31 6.10 -3.43
N VAL A 431 -13.33 7.37 -3.80
CA VAL A 431 -13.60 8.50 -2.90
C VAL A 431 -14.93 9.12 -3.30
N PRO A 432 -15.91 9.23 -2.39
CA PRO A 432 -17.17 9.89 -2.70
C PRO A 432 -16.95 11.40 -2.89
N THR A 433 -17.93 12.09 -3.46
CA THR A 433 -17.93 13.57 -3.49
C THR A 433 -18.05 14.12 -2.07
N PHE A 434 -17.22 15.10 -1.74
CA PHE A 434 -17.20 15.75 -0.41
C PHE A 434 -16.86 17.23 -0.54
N TYR A 435 -17.10 17.99 0.52
CA TYR A 435 -16.57 19.34 0.65
C TYR A 435 -15.33 19.35 1.54
N VAL A 436 -14.35 20.17 1.23
CA VAL A 436 -13.16 20.40 2.06
C VAL A 436 -12.98 21.89 2.32
N ASP A 437 -12.52 22.25 3.52
CA ASP A 437 -12.14 23.64 3.77
C ASP A 437 -11.01 24.06 2.81
N LYS A 438 -11.17 25.26 2.22
CA LYS A 438 -10.20 25.83 1.27
C LYS A 438 -8.82 26.00 1.89
N ASP A 439 -8.80 26.40 3.16
CA ASP A 439 -7.63 26.72 3.96
C ASP A 439 -7.63 25.90 5.25
N GLU A 440 -6.48 25.82 5.91
CA GLU A 440 -6.36 25.21 7.23
C GLU A 440 -7.25 25.93 8.26
N PHE A 441 -7.66 25.22 9.29
CA PHE A 441 -8.42 25.80 10.41
C PHE A 441 -7.58 26.90 11.09
N SER A 442 -8.13 28.10 11.25
CA SER A 442 -7.36 29.28 11.67
C SER A 442 -7.41 29.57 13.17
N VAL A 443 -6.54 30.48 13.62
CA VAL A 443 -6.62 31.05 14.97
C VAL A 443 -7.93 31.83 15.16
N ALA A 444 -8.39 32.57 14.16
CA ALA A 444 -9.69 33.27 14.20
C ALA A 444 -10.85 32.29 14.41
N ASP A 445 -10.82 31.17 13.69
CA ASP A 445 -11.80 30.10 13.79
C ASP A 445 -11.88 29.52 15.21
N PHE A 446 -10.72 29.34 15.84
CA PHE A 446 -10.65 28.86 17.22
C PHE A 446 -11.18 29.88 18.21
N ARG A 447 -10.84 31.16 18.05
CA ARG A 447 -11.40 32.24 18.88
C ARG A 447 -12.92 32.29 18.76
N ALA A 448 -13.46 32.18 17.54
CA ALA A 448 -14.90 32.12 17.32
C ALA A 448 -15.55 30.89 17.97
N ALA A 449 -14.90 29.73 17.92
CA ALA A 449 -15.35 28.54 18.65
C ALA A 449 -15.38 28.78 20.17
N ARG A 450 -14.32 29.36 20.74
CA ARG A 450 -14.26 29.72 22.18
C ARG A 450 -15.33 30.73 22.56
N ALA A 451 -15.56 31.74 21.74
CA ALA A 451 -16.60 32.75 21.95
C ALA A 451 -18.03 32.16 21.90
N SER A 452 -18.24 31.10 21.12
CA SER A 452 -19.50 30.33 21.06
C SER A 452 -19.58 29.21 22.13
N GLY A 453 -18.77 29.30 23.19
CA GLY A 453 -18.83 28.40 24.34
C GLY A 453 -18.08 27.08 24.18
N TYR A 454 -17.22 26.91 23.17
CA TYR A 454 -16.39 25.71 23.05
C TYR A 454 -15.42 25.59 24.24
N VAL A 455 -15.43 24.42 24.88
CA VAL A 455 -14.48 24.05 25.93
C VAL A 455 -13.61 22.90 25.43
N VAL A 456 -12.29 23.06 25.58
CA VAL A 456 -11.34 22.00 25.25
C VAL A 456 -11.61 20.77 26.14
N PRO A 457 -11.72 19.55 25.57
CA PRO A 457 -11.97 18.34 26.34
C PRO A 457 -10.92 18.11 27.44
N PRO A 458 -11.29 17.52 28.59
CA PRO A 458 -10.33 17.16 29.63
C PRO A 458 -9.19 16.30 29.10
N GLY A 459 -7.96 16.60 29.50
CA GLY A 459 -6.75 15.89 29.05
C GLY A 459 -6.23 16.31 27.68
N ALA A 460 -7.03 16.98 26.85
CA ALA A 460 -6.61 17.53 25.56
C ALA A 460 -6.18 19.00 25.70
N TYR A 461 -5.45 19.51 24.71
CA TYR A 461 -4.97 20.90 24.75
C TYR A 461 -4.81 21.56 23.39
N VAL A 462 -4.87 22.89 23.45
CA VAL A 462 -4.33 23.84 22.46
C VAL A 462 -3.28 24.65 23.21
N VAL A 463 -2.03 24.58 22.80
CA VAL A 463 -0.97 25.32 23.47
C VAL A 463 -0.89 26.73 22.88
N GLY A 464 -0.98 27.72 23.77
CA GLY A 464 -0.83 29.12 23.40
C GLY A 464 0.59 29.65 23.59
N ASN A 465 0.96 30.64 22.79
CA ASN A 465 2.17 31.43 22.89
C ASN A 465 1.82 32.91 23.07
N GLU A 466 1.97 33.44 24.29
CA GLU A 466 1.74 34.86 24.57
C GLU A 466 2.93 35.75 24.19
N GLY A 467 4.10 35.18 23.85
CA GLY A 467 5.26 35.91 23.33
C GLY A 467 5.18 36.10 21.81
N PRO A 468 6.10 36.86 21.18
CA PRO A 468 6.15 37.01 19.72
C PRO A 468 6.45 35.67 19.02
N LEU A 469 6.04 35.54 17.75
CA LEU A 469 6.57 34.49 16.89
C LEU A 469 8.02 34.89 16.52
N PRO A 470 8.91 33.94 16.28
CA PRO A 470 10.27 34.26 15.84
C PRO A 470 10.25 35.09 14.55
N THR A 471 10.90 36.24 14.57
CA THR A 471 11.06 37.12 13.40
C THR A 471 12.55 37.32 13.06
N GLY A 472 13.36 36.27 13.21
CA GLY A 472 14.79 36.28 12.93
C GLY A 472 15.54 35.10 13.55
N TYR A 473 16.70 34.82 12.95
CA TYR A 473 17.62 33.73 13.33
C TYR A 473 17.90 33.69 14.82
N ALA A 474 17.33 32.69 15.50
CA ALA A 474 17.81 32.26 16.80
C ALA A 474 18.97 31.27 16.59
N PRO A 475 20.18 31.51 17.13
CA PRO A 475 21.27 30.54 17.01
C PRO A 475 20.85 29.18 17.57
N PRO A 476 21.27 28.07 16.94
CA PRO A 476 20.80 26.74 17.29
C PRO A 476 21.10 26.42 18.76
N VAL A 477 20.05 26.14 19.52
CA VAL A 477 20.19 25.59 20.86
C VAL A 477 20.37 24.07 20.72
N ASN A 478 21.62 23.62 20.86
CA ASN A 478 22.06 22.23 21.03
C ASN A 478 21.74 21.24 19.86
N PRO A 479 22.75 20.82 19.05
CA PRO A 479 22.58 19.99 17.85
C PRO A 479 22.29 18.49 18.09
N ARG A 480 21.70 18.10 19.24
CA ARG A 480 21.44 16.68 19.58
C ARG A 480 20.00 16.22 19.36
N VAL A 481 19.09 17.07 18.87
CA VAL A 481 17.67 16.72 18.69
C VAL A 481 17.37 16.51 17.21
N SER A 482 17.69 15.31 16.71
CA SER A 482 17.26 14.83 15.39
C SER A 482 16.02 13.95 15.59
N GLY A 483 14.82 14.53 15.47
CA GLY A 483 13.51 13.86 15.59
C GLY A 483 12.38 14.90 15.61
N PRO A 484 11.09 14.50 15.49
CA PRO A 484 10.00 15.45 15.75
C PRO A 484 10.20 15.99 17.16
N ALA A 485 10.58 17.26 17.26
CA ALA A 485 10.97 17.87 18.52
C ALA A 485 9.87 17.61 19.56
N SER A 486 10.18 16.79 20.55
CA SER A 486 9.22 16.52 21.62
C SER A 486 8.92 17.85 22.30
N PHE A 487 7.65 18.12 22.58
CA PHE A 487 7.13 19.37 23.12
C PHE A 487 7.70 19.78 24.49
N ARG A 488 8.62 18.98 25.05
CA ARG A 488 9.32 19.22 26.31
C ARG A 488 10.37 20.31 26.19
N ASP A 489 10.78 20.66 24.98
CA ASP A 489 11.64 21.83 24.74
C ASP A 489 10.79 23.10 24.78
N LEU A 490 10.98 23.89 25.85
CA LEU A 490 10.34 25.19 26.07
C LEU A 490 10.46 26.14 24.86
N ASP A 491 11.47 25.94 24.01
CA ASP A 491 11.71 26.73 22.81
C ASP A 491 10.73 26.42 21.67
N ALA A 492 10.14 25.21 21.59
CA ALA A 492 9.19 24.88 20.52
C ALA A 492 7.83 25.59 20.68
N ARG A 493 7.44 25.94 21.92
CA ARG A 493 6.19 26.65 22.21
C ARG A 493 6.12 28.04 21.57
N ARG A 494 7.27 28.67 21.31
CA ARG A 494 7.32 30.00 20.64
C ARG A 494 6.79 29.96 19.20
N LEU A 495 6.65 28.77 18.62
CA LEU A 495 6.12 28.55 17.28
C LEU A 495 4.60 28.26 17.28
N CYS A 496 3.95 28.21 18.45
CA CYS A 496 2.49 28.07 18.50
C CYS A 496 1.80 29.37 18.08
N THR A 497 0.80 29.27 17.21
CA THR A 497 0.15 30.43 16.57
C THR A 497 -0.98 31.01 17.40
N TYR A 498 -1.62 30.21 18.26
CA TYR A 498 -2.65 30.70 19.16
C TYR A 498 -2.05 31.51 20.32
N SER A 499 -2.73 32.59 20.71
CA SER A 499 -2.45 33.39 21.91
C SER A 499 -3.77 33.86 22.51
N LYS A 500 -3.86 33.99 23.84
CA LYS A 500 -5.07 34.59 24.45
C LYS A 500 -5.18 36.06 24.05
N ALA A 501 -4.09 36.82 24.14
CA ALA A 501 -4.02 38.17 23.61
C ALA A 501 -4.19 38.18 22.08
N ASN A 502 -4.79 39.24 21.52
CA ASN A 502 -4.80 39.41 20.07
C ASN A 502 -3.43 39.96 19.61
N LEU A 503 -2.57 39.05 19.14
CA LEU A 503 -1.24 39.37 18.61
C LEU A 503 -1.22 39.44 17.07
N ASN A 504 -2.38 39.73 16.44
CA ASN A 504 -2.56 39.77 14.99
C ASN A 504 -2.21 38.44 14.28
N ARG A 505 -2.57 37.31 14.90
CA ARG A 505 -2.32 35.95 14.37
C ARG A 505 -3.56 35.27 13.81
N ASP A 506 -4.66 35.99 13.69
CA ASP A 506 -5.97 35.43 13.39
C ASP A 506 -6.03 34.67 12.04
N ASP A 507 -5.23 35.06 11.05
CA ASP A 507 -5.13 34.35 9.75
C ASP A 507 -4.10 33.21 9.71
N MET A 508 -3.35 32.99 10.80
CA MET A 508 -2.42 31.86 10.93
C MET A 508 -3.19 30.53 11.05
N PRO A 509 -2.62 29.41 10.55
CA PRO A 509 -3.17 28.09 10.84
C PRO A 509 -3.09 27.83 12.35
N LEU A 510 -4.14 27.25 12.93
CA LEU A 510 -4.11 26.77 14.31
C LEU A 510 -3.22 25.53 14.37
N ASN A 511 -2.04 25.67 14.99
CA ASN A 511 -1.12 24.56 15.28
C ASN A 511 -1.07 24.28 16.80
N CYS A 512 -0.17 23.40 17.23
CA CYS A 512 -0.03 23.02 18.64
C CYS A 512 -1.35 22.53 19.26
N VAL A 513 -2.13 21.82 18.45
CA VAL A 513 -3.45 21.30 18.78
C VAL A 513 -3.43 19.78 18.76
N THR A 514 -4.00 19.18 19.79
CA THR A 514 -4.16 17.72 19.88
C THR A 514 -5.24 17.21 18.93
N TRP A 515 -5.09 15.97 18.48
CA TRP A 515 -6.02 15.35 17.54
C TRP A 515 -7.50 15.35 18.03
N PRO A 516 -7.82 15.05 19.31
CA PRO A 516 -9.20 15.12 19.79
C PRO A 516 -9.81 16.52 19.68
N VAL A 517 -9.01 17.58 19.90
CA VAL A 517 -9.48 18.96 19.73
C VAL A 517 -9.72 19.30 18.27
N ALA A 518 -8.79 18.94 17.39
CA ALA A 518 -8.92 19.15 15.95
C ALA A 518 -10.21 18.49 15.42
N ARG A 519 -10.43 17.23 15.81
CA ARG A 519 -11.63 16.46 15.45
C ARG A 519 -12.91 17.10 15.96
N GLU A 520 -12.97 17.45 17.24
CA GLU A 520 -14.17 18.07 17.83
C GLU A 520 -14.51 19.42 17.18
N LEU A 521 -13.50 20.23 16.86
CA LEU A 521 -13.72 21.50 16.16
C LEU A 521 -14.32 21.29 14.76
N CYS A 522 -13.92 20.25 14.04
CA CYS A 522 -14.56 19.88 12.77
C CYS A 522 -16.00 19.39 12.96
N ARG A 523 -16.25 18.54 13.97
CA ARG A 523 -17.60 18.04 14.27
C ARG A 523 -18.57 19.15 14.65
N ARG A 524 -18.13 20.16 15.40
CA ARG A 524 -18.94 21.35 15.70
C ARG A 524 -19.32 22.17 14.46
N ARG A 525 -18.56 22.07 13.37
CA ARG A 525 -18.87 22.69 12.07
C ARG A 525 -19.74 21.82 11.15
N GLY A 526 -20.20 20.67 11.66
CA GLY A 526 -20.94 19.67 10.90
C GLY A 526 -20.07 18.85 9.95
N GLY A 527 -18.76 18.79 10.19
CA GLY A 527 -17.78 18.05 9.39
C GLY A 527 -17.04 17.00 10.21
N GLU A 528 -15.90 16.57 9.69
CA GLU A 528 -14.96 15.63 10.33
C GLU A 528 -13.52 15.97 9.87
N LEU A 529 -12.51 15.40 10.50
CA LEU A 529 -11.17 15.38 9.89
C LEU A 529 -11.19 14.57 8.58
N PRO A 530 -10.37 14.92 7.57
CA PRO A 530 -10.24 14.10 6.37
C PRO A 530 -9.69 12.72 6.73
N THR A 531 -10.17 11.66 6.07
CA THR A 531 -9.41 10.41 6.06
C THR A 531 -8.11 10.62 5.28
N GLU A 532 -7.11 9.79 5.52
CA GLU A 532 -5.86 9.76 4.75
C GLU A 532 -6.12 9.69 3.24
N VAL A 533 -7.07 8.84 2.84
CA VAL A 533 -7.49 8.66 1.45
C VAL A 533 -8.13 9.93 0.89
N ALA A 534 -9.04 10.58 1.64
CA ALA A 534 -9.69 11.80 1.19
C ALA A 534 -8.69 12.97 1.09
N TRP A 535 -7.75 13.05 2.04
CA TRP A 535 -6.70 14.06 2.05
C TRP A 535 -5.79 13.92 0.81
N GLU A 536 -5.25 12.72 0.58
CA GLU A 536 -4.36 12.48 -0.56
C GLU A 536 -5.08 12.67 -1.88
N TYR A 537 -6.33 12.21 -1.99
CA TYR A 537 -7.16 12.41 -3.17
C TYR A 537 -7.34 13.90 -3.49
N GLY A 538 -7.70 14.70 -2.48
CA GLY A 538 -7.86 16.15 -2.61
C GLY A 538 -6.56 16.84 -3.03
N ALA A 539 -5.42 16.42 -2.48
CA ALA A 539 -4.11 16.97 -2.80
C ALA A 539 -3.71 16.66 -4.24
N ARG A 540 -3.70 15.39 -4.65
CA ARG A 540 -2.98 14.98 -5.86
C ARG A 540 -3.82 14.59 -7.06
N LYS A 541 -5.11 14.26 -6.87
CA LYS A 541 -5.93 13.64 -7.93
C LYS A 541 -7.20 14.40 -8.27
N ALA A 542 -7.87 14.99 -7.28
CA ALA A 542 -9.11 15.70 -7.48
C ALA A 542 -8.98 16.81 -8.53
N GLY A 543 -9.96 16.87 -9.44
CA GLY A 543 -9.96 17.85 -10.55
C GLY A 543 -8.94 17.57 -11.66
N ARG A 544 -8.33 16.37 -11.72
CA ARG A 544 -7.37 15.99 -12.77
C ARG A 544 -7.71 14.64 -13.39
N ALA A 545 -7.19 14.42 -14.60
CA ALA A 545 -7.18 13.11 -15.26
C ALA A 545 -6.00 12.21 -14.83
N ARG A 546 -4.97 12.73 -14.15
CA ARG A 546 -3.85 11.93 -13.62
C ARG A 546 -3.43 12.48 -12.26
N ALA A 547 -3.01 11.59 -11.37
CA ALA A 547 -2.46 11.98 -10.08
C ALA A 547 -1.10 12.66 -10.26
N THR A 548 -0.84 13.72 -9.49
CA THR A 548 0.46 14.41 -9.44
C THR A 548 1.25 14.04 -8.18
N LEU A 549 2.49 14.51 -8.07
CA LEU A 549 3.32 14.31 -6.88
C LEU A 549 2.97 15.33 -5.78
N TYR A 550 2.79 16.59 -6.18
CA TYR A 550 2.45 17.72 -5.30
C TYR A 550 1.05 18.27 -5.63
N PRO A 551 0.46 19.10 -4.75
CA PRO A 551 -0.86 19.67 -4.98
C PRO A 551 -0.98 20.56 -6.23
N TRP A 552 0.12 21.19 -6.64
CA TRP A 552 0.20 22.01 -7.85
C TRP A 552 0.55 21.19 -9.10
N GLY A 553 1.35 20.15 -8.98
CA GLY A 553 1.90 19.45 -10.15
C GLY A 553 3.02 18.48 -9.82
N ASN A 554 3.90 18.24 -10.79
CA ASN A 554 5.06 17.35 -10.66
C ASN A 554 6.38 18.13 -10.58
N GLU A 555 6.31 19.45 -10.68
CA GLU A 555 7.44 20.36 -10.54
C GLU A 555 7.92 20.40 -9.08
N ASP A 556 9.23 20.39 -8.89
CA ASP A 556 9.83 20.46 -7.56
C ASP A 556 9.41 21.73 -6.80
N PRO A 557 9.26 21.64 -5.46
CA PRO A 557 8.90 22.79 -4.65
C PRO A 557 9.97 23.89 -4.72
N THR A 558 9.48 25.12 -4.77
CA THR A 558 10.27 26.36 -4.65
C THR A 558 9.73 27.20 -3.50
N CYS A 559 10.57 28.05 -2.90
CA CYS A 559 10.16 28.89 -1.76
C CYS A 559 9.01 29.86 -2.08
N ASP A 560 8.74 30.15 -3.36
CA ASP A 560 7.60 30.96 -3.80
C ASP A 560 6.32 30.11 -3.97
N SER A 561 6.46 28.81 -4.26
CA SER A 561 5.34 27.90 -4.45
C SER A 561 4.76 27.38 -3.14
N ALA A 562 5.58 27.13 -2.11
CA ALA A 562 5.14 26.50 -0.86
C ALA A 562 5.87 27.06 0.37
N VAL A 563 5.24 26.94 1.54
CA VAL A 563 5.85 27.32 2.83
C VAL A 563 6.55 26.08 3.42
N TYR A 564 7.85 25.92 3.19
CA TYR A 564 8.64 24.76 3.66
C TYR A 564 10.11 25.16 3.89
N ASP A 565 10.90 24.30 4.55
CA ASP A 565 12.32 24.50 4.82
C ASP A 565 12.69 25.83 5.52
N ARG A 566 11.90 26.21 6.54
CA ARG A 566 11.96 27.52 7.23
C ARG A 566 12.51 27.49 8.66
N VAL A 567 12.99 26.35 9.14
CA VAL A 567 13.57 26.21 10.50
C VAL A 567 14.83 25.36 10.46
N LEU A 568 15.93 25.89 10.99
CA LEU A 568 17.24 25.23 11.03
C LEU A 568 17.35 24.10 12.06
N LEU A 569 16.39 24.02 12.98
CA LEU A 569 16.28 22.95 13.99
C LEU A 569 15.37 21.79 13.53
N GLY A 570 14.86 21.83 12.29
CA GLY A 570 14.16 20.72 11.64
C GLY A 570 15.11 19.93 10.72
N PRO A 571 14.63 18.84 10.08
CA PRO A 571 15.42 18.12 9.08
C PRO A 571 15.71 18.94 7.81
N GLY A 572 15.16 20.15 7.72
CA GLY A 572 15.40 21.11 6.65
C GLY A 572 16.79 21.75 6.69
N THR A 573 17.21 22.31 5.56
CA THR A 573 18.46 23.07 5.41
C THR A 573 18.31 24.55 5.76
N GLY A 574 17.07 25.03 5.93
CA GLY A 574 16.75 26.46 6.07
C GLY A 574 16.83 27.23 4.76
N SER A 575 16.80 26.56 3.60
CA SER A 575 17.00 27.20 2.28
C SER A 575 15.92 28.22 1.90
N CYS A 576 14.72 28.09 2.49
CA CYS A 576 13.61 29.01 2.31
C CYS A 576 13.41 29.96 3.51
N ALA A 577 14.33 29.93 4.48
CA ALA A 577 14.46 30.90 5.57
C ALA A 577 15.41 32.10 5.35
N PRO A 578 16.11 32.35 4.22
CA PRO A 578 17.25 33.27 4.18
C PRO A 578 16.91 34.76 4.31
N ARG A 579 15.63 35.14 4.48
CA ARG A 579 15.25 36.49 4.85
C ARG A 579 14.85 36.53 6.32
N LYS A 580 15.30 37.55 7.05
CA LYS A 580 15.16 37.70 8.51
C LYS A 580 13.70 37.64 9.01
N ASP A 581 12.73 37.74 8.12
CA ASP A 581 11.28 37.75 8.33
C ASP A 581 10.58 36.41 8.02
N LEU A 582 11.31 35.34 7.70
CA LEU A 582 10.76 34.10 7.16
C LEU A 582 10.88 32.85 8.06
N GLU A 583 11.19 32.96 9.36
CA GLU A 583 11.28 31.79 10.23
C GLU A 583 9.91 31.34 10.79
N GLY A 584 9.68 30.04 10.84
CA GLY A 584 8.48 29.46 11.46
C GLY A 584 7.19 29.53 10.62
N PRO A 585 6.02 29.34 11.26
CA PRO A 585 4.73 29.32 10.56
C PRO A 585 4.39 30.66 9.93
N GLN A 586 3.56 30.63 8.88
CA GLN A 586 3.13 31.80 8.12
C GLN A 586 1.60 31.85 8.02
N SER A 587 1.07 33.00 7.61
CA SER A 587 -0.36 33.11 7.32
C SER A 587 -0.73 32.15 6.18
N ARG A 588 -1.95 31.59 6.26
CA ARG A 588 -2.50 30.64 5.27
C ARG A 588 -2.65 31.24 3.86
N ARG A 589 -2.35 32.52 3.68
CA ARG A 589 -2.49 33.25 2.41
C ARG A 589 -1.16 33.70 1.82
N VAL A 590 -0.03 33.37 2.46
CA VAL A 590 1.30 33.83 2.04
C VAL A 590 1.79 33.08 0.80
N ALA A 591 1.65 31.76 0.75
CA ALA A 591 2.00 30.99 -0.45
C ALA A 591 0.88 31.09 -1.50
N SER A 592 1.29 31.36 -2.75
CA SER A 592 0.37 31.47 -3.87
C SER A 592 0.42 30.29 -4.84
N GLY A 593 1.45 29.44 -4.75
CA GLY A 593 1.64 28.31 -5.66
C GLY A 593 1.05 26.98 -5.16
N ASP A 594 1.00 26.75 -3.86
CA ASP A 594 0.42 25.54 -3.26
C ASP A 594 -1.10 25.61 -3.27
N VAL A 595 -1.65 25.43 -4.47
CA VAL A 595 -3.06 25.52 -4.78
C VAL A 595 -3.41 24.41 -5.76
N THR A 596 -4.37 23.58 -5.38
CA THR A 596 -4.97 22.61 -6.30
C THR A 596 -5.80 23.32 -7.38
N PRO A 597 -6.03 22.73 -8.56
CA PRO A 597 -7.01 23.12 -9.57
C PRO A 597 -8.42 23.39 -9.04
N LEU A 598 -8.80 22.79 -7.90
CA LEU A 598 -10.08 23.06 -7.25
C LEU A 598 -10.02 24.27 -6.29
N GLY A 599 -8.82 24.81 -6.04
CA GLY A 599 -8.58 26.00 -5.23
C GLY A 599 -8.26 25.74 -3.75
N VAL A 600 -8.10 24.47 -3.34
CA VAL A 600 -7.63 24.10 -2.00
C VAL A 600 -6.16 24.50 -1.86
N ARG A 601 -5.81 25.21 -0.78
CA ARG A 601 -4.46 25.75 -0.55
C ARG A 601 -3.71 25.02 0.55
N ASN A 602 -2.38 25.12 0.53
CA ASN A 602 -1.49 24.70 1.62
C ASN A 602 -1.63 23.22 1.97
N LEU A 603 -1.64 22.33 0.97
CA LEU A 603 -1.62 20.87 1.20
C LEU A 603 -0.20 20.30 1.20
N ALA A 604 0.82 21.10 0.95
CA ALA A 604 2.23 20.73 0.89
C ALA A 604 3.10 21.81 1.55
N GLY A 605 3.37 21.64 2.84
CA GLY A 605 4.05 22.62 3.68
C GLY A 605 3.07 23.33 4.60
N SER A 606 3.33 24.59 4.96
CA SER A 606 2.58 25.33 5.97
C SER A 606 2.54 24.55 7.29
N VAL A 607 1.46 23.85 7.61
CA VAL A 607 1.40 22.90 8.71
C VAL A 607 0.93 21.55 8.17
N ALA A 608 1.49 20.47 8.72
CA ALA A 608 0.98 19.15 8.46
C ALA A 608 -0.43 19.04 9.05
N GLU A 609 -1.26 18.16 8.50
CA GLU A 609 -2.67 18.13 8.84
C GLU A 609 -3.05 16.79 9.44
N TRP A 610 -3.63 16.84 10.65
CA TRP A 610 -4.25 15.68 11.27
C TRP A 610 -5.30 15.06 10.34
N THR A 611 -5.24 13.75 10.20
CA THR A 611 -6.25 12.94 9.51
C THR A 611 -7.05 12.10 10.50
N LEU A 612 -8.18 11.55 10.08
CA LEU A 612 -9.06 10.76 10.93
C LEU A 612 -8.46 9.39 11.32
N ASP A 613 -7.59 8.84 10.49
CA ASP A 613 -7.11 7.46 10.57
C ASP A 613 -6.19 7.20 11.77
N SER A 614 -6.29 6.00 12.32
CA SER A 614 -5.23 5.42 13.16
C SER A 614 -4.00 5.17 12.28
N PHE A 615 -2.81 5.48 12.79
CA PHE A 615 -1.61 5.18 12.04
C PHE A 615 -1.35 3.66 12.03
N ALA A 616 -1.02 3.15 10.85
CA ALA A 616 -0.71 1.75 10.60
C ALA A 616 0.07 1.65 9.28
N PRO A 617 1.11 0.79 9.16
CA PRO A 617 1.73 0.47 7.88
C PRO A 617 0.67 -0.03 6.88
N TYR A 618 0.77 0.32 5.58
CA TYR A 618 -0.25 -0.12 4.61
C TYR A 618 -0.27 -1.64 4.37
N THR A 619 0.75 -2.36 4.85
CA THR A 619 0.80 -3.82 4.89
C THR A 619 -0.06 -4.41 6.03
N GLN A 620 -0.57 -3.60 6.94
CA GLN A 620 -1.42 -4.07 8.04
C GLN A 620 -2.82 -4.45 7.54
N SER A 621 -3.46 -5.41 8.22
CA SER A 621 -4.78 -5.95 7.85
C SER A 621 -5.88 -4.90 7.74
N CYS A 622 -5.88 -3.87 8.58
CA CYS A 622 -6.86 -2.77 8.48
C CYS A 622 -6.78 -2.06 7.13
N TRP A 623 -5.57 -1.98 6.54
CA TRP A 623 -5.38 -1.49 5.20
C TRP A 623 -5.63 -2.61 4.20
N LEU A 624 -4.91 -3.72 4.21
CA LEU A 624 -5.06 -4.78 3.18
C LEU A 624 -6.50 -5.28 2.99
N GLY A 625 -7.28 -5.36 4.07
CA GLY A 625 -8.69 -5.75 4.04
C GLY A 625 -9.68 -4.60 3.83
N ALA A 626 -9.22 -3.34 3.76
CA ALA A 626 -10.11 -2.21 3.56
C ALA A 626 -10.82 -2.31 2.20
N PRO A 627 -12.15 -2.04 2.15
CA PRO A 627 -12.87 -1.98 0.88
C PRO A 627 -12.34 -0.86 -0.01
N VAL A 628 -12.56 -0.99 -1.32
CA VAL A 628 -12.26 0.09 -2.29
C VAL A 628 -12.99 1.38 -1.90
N ASP A 629 -14.21 1.25 -1.39
CA ASP A 629 -15.05 2.36 -0.93
C ASP A 629 -14.73 2.78 0.50
N GLY A 630 -14.35 4.05 0.68
CA GLY A 630 -14.17 4.60 2.03
C GLY A 630 -13.04 3.91 2.82
N ALA A 631 -12.01 3.44 2.11
CA ALA A 631 -10.82 2.84 2.70
C ALA A 631 -10.26 3.76 3.81
N ARG A 632 -10.12 3.20 5.01
CA ARG A 632 -9.55 3.85 6.19
C ARG A 632 -9.05 2.79 7.17
N CYS A 633 -8.09 3.17 8.02
CA CYS A 633 -7.69 2.35 9.16
C CYS A 633 -8.17 2.96 10.48
N ASP A 634 -8.89 2.17 11.27
CA ASP A 634 -9.46 2.58 12.55
C ASP A 634 -9.19 1.48 13.59
N LEU A 635 -8.17 1.69 14.40
CA LEU A 635 -7.69 0.75 15.42
C LEU A 635 -8.02 1.33 16.80
N ALA A 636 -8.74 0.54 17.62
CA ALA A 636 -9.32 0.98 18.88
C ALA A 636 -8.28 1.45 19.91
N ASP A 637 -7.14 0.77 20.00
CA ASP A 637 -6.09 1.01 20.99
C ASP A 637 -4.83 1.66 20.40
N GLU A 638 -4.92 2.22 19.19
CA GLU A 638 -3.79 2.85 18.52
C GLU A 638 -3.59 4.30 19.00
N PRO A 639 -2.51 4.59 19.74
CA PRO A 639 -2.26 5.93 20.26
C PRO A 639 -1.81 6.92 19.17
N TYR A 640 -1.28 6.45 18.05
CA TYR A 640 -0.78 7.31 16.98
C TYR A 640 -1.85 7.61 15.93
N ARG A 641 -1.90 8.87 15.50
CA ARG A 641 -2.76 9.32 14.40
C ARG A 641 -1.89 9.78 13.25
N THR A 642 -2.36 9.55 12.04
CA THR A 642 -1.63 9.99 10.86
C THR A 642 -1.84 11.48 10.63
N PHE A 643 -0.78 12.15 10.18
CA PHE A 643 -0.86 13.45 9.55
C PHE A 643 -0.21 13.42 8.16
N ARG A 644 -0.58 14.40 7.33
CA ARG A 644 -0.15 14.51 5.92
C ARG A 644 0.31 15.93 5.57
N GLY A 645 1.01 16.07 4.44
CA GLY A 645 1.37 17.38 3.85
C GLY A 645 2.68 18.01 4.33
N ALA A 646 3.32 17.42 5.35
CA ALA A 646 4.52 17.97 5.97
C ALA A 646 4.33 19.43 6.45
N SER A 647 5.38 20.11 6.88
CA SER A 647 5.26 21.43 7.54
C SER A 647 6.23 22.45 6.98
N TYR A 648 6.10 23.69 7.44
CA TYR A 648 7.03 24.78 7.18
C TYR A 648 8.49 24.45 7.56
N ALA A 649 8.72 23.48 8.45
CA ALA A 649 10.06 23.07 8.89
C ALA A 649 10.64 21.91 8.08
N SER A 650 9.84 21.29 7.20
CA SER A 650 10.20 20.07 6.51
C SER A 650 10.93 20.35 5.18
N PRO A 651 11.85 19.48 4.73
CA PRO A 651 12.57 19.65 3.47
C PRO A 651 11.67 19.41 2.26
N GLY A 652 12.02 19.99 1.10
CA GLY A 652 11.22 19.93 -0.13
C GLY A 652 10.69 18.53 -0.51
N PRO A 653 11.53 17.47 -0.56
CA PRO A 653 11.06 16.13 -0.93
C PRO A 653 9.95 15.58 -0.03
N SER A 654 9.89 16.02 1.23
CA SER A 654 8.86 15.57 2.19
C SER A 654 7.46 16.13 1.92
N LEU A 655 7.35 17.12 1.01
CA LEU A 655 6.07 17.74 0.64
C LEU A 655 5.23 16.88 -0.32
N ALA A 656 5.76 15.76 -0.80
CA ALA A 656 5.04 14.90 -1.74
C ALA A 656 3.76 14.37 -1.09
N SER A 657 2.63 14.52 -1.80
CA SER A 657 1.28 14.19 -1.30
C SER A 657 1.10 12.76 -0.77
N PRO A 658 1.79 11.72 -1.30
CA PRO A 658 1.68 10.36 -0.77
C PRO A 658 2.29 10.20 0.63
N LEU A 659 3.26 11.04 0.97
CA LEU A 659 4.00 10.93 2.23
C LEU A 659 3.09 11.17 3.43
N ARG A 660 3.39 10.44 4.48
CA ARG A 660 2.64 10.38 5.72
C ARG A 660 3.57 10.21 6.89
N ASP A 661 3.13 10.62 8.06
CA ASP A 661 3.86 10.40 9.30
C ASP A 661 2.86 10.41 10.47
N ARG A 662 3.34 10.17 11.68
CA ARG A 662 2.51 9.93 12.86
C ARG A 662 2.94 10.72 14.06
N LEU A 663 1.96 11.09 14.87
CA LEU A 663 2.20 11.61 16.20
C LEU A 663 1.13 11.06 17.14
N ALA A 664 1.46 10.92 18.42
CA ALA A 664 0.50 10.49 19.41
C ALA A 664 -0.69 11.46 19.40
N ALA A 665 -1.92 10.94 19.46
CA ALA A 665 -3.14 11.74 19.37
C ALA A 665 -3.18 12.89 20.39
N MET A 666 -2.55 12.66 21.54
CA MET A 666 -2.48 13.60 22.64
C MET A 666 -1.30 14.55 22.56
N ASP A 667 -0.32 14.40 21.66
CA ASP A 667 0.83 15.30 21.57
C ASP A 667 0.54 16.47 20.63
N PRO A 668 0.86 17.73 21.01
CA PRO A 668 0.73 18.87 20.13
C PRO A 668 2.03 19.03 19.34
N SER A 669 1.97 19.69 18.18
CA SER A 669 3.20 20.06 17.46
C SER A 669 3.03 21.42 16.81
N PRO A 670 4.08 22.28 16.82
CA PRO A 670 4.03 23.52 16.08
C PRO A 670 4.00 23.30 14.56
N GLY A 671 4.44 22.13 14.09
CA GLY A 671 4.36 21.75 12.68
C GLY A 671 3.04 21.12 12.27
N ILE A 672 2.07 20.90 13.18
CA ILE A 672 0.82 20.18 12.89
C ILE A 672 -0.40 21.04 13.24
N GLY A 673 -1.29 21.20 12.26
CA GLY A 673 -2.64 21.75 12.36
C GLY A 673 -3.65 20.76 11.74
N PHE A 674 -4.70 21.28 11.10
CA PHE A 674 -5.73 20.47 10.44
C PHE A 674 -6.64 21.30 9.54
N ARG A 675 -7.45 20.61 8.74
CA ARG A 675 -8.62 21.17 8.04
C ARG A 675 -9.81 20.22 8.18
N CYS A 676 -11.01 20.69 7.89
CA CYS A 676 -12.21 19.86 7.96
C CYS A 676 -12.72 19.45 6.59
N VAL A 677 -13.37 18.30 6.54
CA VAL A 677 -14.18 17.83 5.42
C VAL A 677 -15.64 17.69 5.83
N TYR A 678 -16.54 17.71 4.86
CA TYR A 678 -17.98 17.64 5.07
C TYR A 678 -18.60 16.74 4.01
N PRO A 679 -19.66 15.99 4.35
CA PRO A 679 -20.38 15.20 3.37
C PRO A 679 -20.98 16.10 2.27
N SER A 680 -21.07 15.56 1.05
CA SER A 680 -21.96 16.11 0.04
C SER A 680 -23.41 16.02 0.55
N PRO A 681 -24.27 17.03 0.29
CA PRO A 681 -25.69 16.96 0.63
C PRO A 681 -26.43 15.82 -0.08
#